data_AF-A0A0J1B4F4-F1
#
_entry.id   AF-A0A0J1B4F4-F1
#
_cell.length_a   1.000
_cell.length_b   1.000
_cell.length_c   1.000
_cell.angle_alpha   90.00
_cell.angle_beta   90.00
_cell.angle_gamma   90.00
#
_symmetry.space_group_name_H-M   'P 1'
#
loop_
_entity.id
_entity.type
_entity.pdbx_description
1 polymer ?
#
loop_
_entity_poly.entity_id
_entity_poly.type
_entity_poly.pdbx_seq_one_letter_code
_entity_poly.pdbx_strand_id
1 'polypeptide(L)'
;MPELRSLNSLIETITTDQADLRDRSLESLLEDATLPELLQHIAELDRFRRQEENLYQRVRALFFLSAIYRYHLPSRLDQSVSGSIPFEGYEHLLGRRFQEAIDEFLEVQSSDGPSDALSSALAAAYHELGFQTLADQVRHSVRTVRGNQWMFRLGHVAEHPLRIRKELLPTESSPHLSPVLKETTAVRMDVSHSAWSDIFFLGMDYPEGARVINVSVDLGVRGRDEKVRPPIETYLRVIDQPVFRLVSVDLNASVEVTTVAEMFDFARDYLGLLKAAVIAAGVVPPGLEGCGSDMASLLERVVGRGKGLELVSKINDIPKGSRLAVSTNLLGSLISNLMRATGQIQSLEGVLTETDRRLIAARAILGEWIGGSGGGWQDSGGVWPGIKLICGQTAGEEDPEFGISRGRLMPDHEVLGEDRISTDARQKLQDSLVVVHGGMAQNVGPILEMVTEHYLVRGRDQWIGRQVAMSIYDEVVDALQQGDIRRLGSLTTKNFEGPLQTIIPWATNRFTDVMIQRCREQYGDQFWGFWMLGGMSGGGMGFIFDPTIKQAAQDWLSQEMVTVKRELETALPFAMDPVVYDFQINDHGTFAELLPAQSAALPQKYYALMMPKWLRKPLRELSPQTREELAGISRRCSDPNDLEANAALLLRSVLPSDSQAENEKNDAPSMSDDSLAAILKRSGFDRAQHEQIRADMRAGKFGLAANRLSRDLKITDVTPAHVTDTRDGVEDRLAKLGSQAIADGQVGVITLAAGVGSRWTQGAGVCKALHPFHRFAGKHRSFLEIHLAKNRATTAQHGGVIPHVITTSWMTDEAIRTVLDRTQNYGHDGPVHVSSGRSVGLRMVPMVRDLHFLWEETAQQVLDQQQQKMRESARSAIANWAQQTGEGSDYIDNVAAQCVHPVGHWYEVPNLFRNGTLSQLLRDQPSLRYLMLHNIDTLGANVDPALFGLHIESGATLSYEVIPRRLEDRGGGLALVAGRPRLVEGLAMPDERIEFGLKFYNSMTTWIDVDALLDSFGLDRNSLNDASAVDAAVRQMAARLPTYITLKEVKKRWGHAQEDVFPVAQFEKLWGDMTTLPDIDSQFIVTPMRRGQQLKEPSQLDGWNRDGGSAYVNSLCKWNES
;
A
#
# COMPACT_ATOMS: atom_id res chain seq x y z
N MET A 1 19.11 -33.30 -45.09
CA MET A 1 19.37 -32.51 -43.88
C MET A 1 18.16 -31.63 -43.68
N PRO A 2 17.35 -31.83 -42.62
CA PRO A 2 16.22 -30.95 -42.34
C PRO A 2 16.77 -29.62 -41.80
N GLU A 3 16.25 -28.53 -42.34
CA GLU A 3 16.55 -27.15 -41.91
C GLU A 3 16.39 -27.01 -40.39
N LEU A 4 17.44 -26.49 -39.75
CA LEU A 4 17.38 -26.02 -38.37
C LEU A 4 16.26 -24.97 -38.29
N ARG A 5 15.09 -25.33 -37.76
CA ARG A 5 14.14 -24.34 -37.24
C ARG A 5 14.93 -23.51 -36.23
N SER A 6 15.14 -22.22 -36.52
CA SER A 6 15.73 -21.32 -35.53
C SER A 6 14.85 -21.39 -34.28
N LEU A 7 15.45 -21.72 -33.13
CA LEU A 7 14.73 -21.68 -31.87
C LEU A 7 14.08 -20.30 -31.70
N ASN A 8 12.86 -20.27 -31.17
CA ASN A 8 12.23 -19.04 -30.70
C ASN A 8 13.21 -18.29 -29.77
N SER A 9 13.55 -17.05 -30.11
CA SER A 9 14.58 -16.27 -29.42
C SER A 9 14.23 -16.01 -27.95
N LEU A 10 12.94 -15.99 -27.59
CA LEU A 10 12.49 -15.89 -26.20
C LEU A 10 12.88 -17.16 -25.42
N ILE A 11 12.61 -18.35 -25.98
CA ILE A 11 12.92 -19.64 -25.35
C ILE A 11 14.44 -19.83 -25.25
N GLU A 12 15.19 -19.48 -26.30
CA GLU A 12 16.67 -19.50 -26.27
C GLU A 12 17.21 -18.61 -25.14
N THR A 13 16.68 -17.40 -24.99
CA THR A 13 17.07 -16.46 -23.92
C THR A 13 16.74 -16.99 -22.52
N ILE A 14 15.66 -17.75 -22.38
CA ILE A 14 15.24 -18.34 -21.10
C ILE A 14 16.10 -19.54 -20.71
N THR A 15 16.46 -20.38 -21.67
CA THR A 15 17.08 -21.70 -21.44
C THR A 15 18.62 -21.69 -21.46
N THR A 16 19.24 -20.65 -22.03
CA THR A 16 20.69 -20.56 -22.15
C THR A 16 21.39 -20.12 -20.85
N ASP A 17 22.53 -20.72 -20.56
CA ASP A 17 23.42 -20.29 -19.47
C ASP A 17 24.42 -19.21 -19.92
N GLN A 18 24.50 -18.90 -21.22
CA GLN A 18 25.40 -17.87 -21.73
C GLN A 18 24.87 -16.48 -21.36
N ALA A 19 25.61 -15.75 -20.51
CA ALA A 19 25.20 -14.45 -19.99
C ALA A 19 24.77 -13.46 -21.08
N ASP A 20 25.55 -13.35 -22.18
CA ASP A 20 25.27 -12.42 -23.28
C ASP A 20 23.93 -12.68 -23.98
N LEU A 21 23.48 -13.94 -24.02
CA LEU A 21 22.18 -14.32 -24.61
C LEU A 21 21.06 -14.30 -23.56
N ARG A 22 21.35 -14.76 -22.34
CA ARG A 22 20.41 -14.85 -21.22
C ARG A 22 19.94 -13.48 -20.76
N ASP A 23 20.84 -12.50 -20.72
CA ASP A 23 20.58 -11.19 -20.13
C ASP A 23 20.12 -10.15 -21.18
N ARG A 24 19.69 -10.62 -22.37
CA ARG A 24 18.97 -9.80 -23.36
C ARG A 24 17.63 -9.33 -22.80
N SER A 25 17.27 -8.08 -23.08
CA SER A 25 16.00 -7.51 -22.65
C SER A 25 14.84 -8.02 -23.50
N LEU A 26 13.66 -8.18 -22.91
CA LEU A 26 12.47 -8.57 -23.65
C LEU A 26 12.18 -7.60 -24.81
N GLU A 27 12.35 -6.29 -24.58
CA GLU A 27 12.15 -5.26 -25.61
C GLU A 27 13.04 -5.52 -26.84
N SER A 28 14.33 -5.81 -26.61
CA SER A 28 15.29 -6.07 -27.70
C SER A 28 14.97 -7.34 -28.51
N LEU A 29 14.33 -8.33 -27.89
CA LEU A 29 13.93 -9.57 -28.56
C LEU A 29 12.69 -9.38 -29.43
N LEU A 30 11.91 -8.33 -29.19
CA LEU A 30 10.62 -8.09 -29.83
C LEU A 30 10.62 -6.89 -30.78
N GLU A 31 11.69 -6.08 -30.82
CA GLU A 31 11.73 -4.79 -31.53
C GLU A 31 11.25 -4.89 -32.99
N ASP A 32 11.77 -5.87 -33.72
CA ASP A 32 11.47 -6.07 -35.15
C ASP A 32 10.30 -7.05 -35.41
N ALA A 33 9.66 -7.59 -34.37
CA ALA A 33 8.61 -8.58 -34.54
C ALA A 33 7.30 -7.96 -35.08
N THR A 34 6.81 -8.49 -36.19
CA THR A 34 5.47 -8.19 -36.71
C THR A 34 4.38 -8.79 -35.82
N LEU A 35 3.13 -8.32 -35.93
CA LEU A 35 2.02 -8.86 -35.15
C LEU A 35 1.85 -10.39 -35.30
N PRO A 36 1.88 -10.98 -36.52
CA PRO A 36 1.81 -12.43 -36.69
C PRO A 36 2.97 -13.20 -36.05
N GLU A 37 4.21 -12.70 -36.20
CA GLU A 37 5.39 -13.31 -35.59
C GLU A 37 5.31 -13.26 -34.06
N LEU A 38 4.86 -12.14 -33.51
CA LEU A 38 4.68 -11.99 -32.07
C LEU A 38 3.64 -12.96 -31.52
N LEU A 39 2.49 -13.12 -32.18
CA LEU A 39 1.47 -14.11 -31.80
C LEU A 39 1.99 -15.54 -31.88
N GLN A 40 2.82 -15.85 -32.89
CA GLN A 40 3.50 -17.14 -32.97
C GLN A 40 4.46 -17.34 -31.80
N HIS A 41 5.29 -16.35 -31.48
CA HIS A 41 6.22 -16.42 -30.36
C HIS A 41 5.50 -16.63 -29.03
N ILE A 42 4.38 -15.94 -28.81
CA ILE A 42 3.51 -16.12 -27.63
C ILE A 42 3.01 -17.55 -27.55
N ALA A 43 2.47 -18.11 -28.64
CA ALA A 43 1.91 -19.46 -28.64
C ALA A 43 2.97 -20.54 -28.38
N GLU A 44 4.17 -20.36 -28.90
CA GLU A 44 5.30 -21.25 -28.64
C GLU A 44 5.80 -21.15 -27.19
N LEU A 45 5.87 -19.93 -26.64
CA LEU A 45 6.26 -19.69 -25.26
C LEU A 45 5.22 -20.21 -24.26
N ASP A 46 3.92 -20.08 -24.55
CA ASP A 46 2.84 -20.68 -23.74
C ASP A 46 2.94 -22.21 -23.72
N ARG A 47 3.23 -22.84 -24.87
CA ARG A 47 3.44 -24.29 -24.93
C ARG A 47 4.67 -24.71 -24.13
N PHE A 48 5.76 -23.96 -24.24
CA PHE A 48 7.00 -24.20 -23.50
C PHE A 48 6.75 -24.22 -21.98
N ARG A 49 6.15 -23.16 -21.41
CA ARG A 49 5.93 -23.07 -19.96
C ARG A 49 5.06 -24.19 -19.37
N ARG A 50 4.19 -24.82 -20.17
CA ARG A 50 3.30 -25.91 -19.74
C ARG A 50 4.05 -27.25 -19.65
N GLN A 51 5.14 -27.38 -20.39
CA GLN A 51 5.97 -28.59 -20.44
C GLN A 51 7.23 -28.45 -19.58
N GLU A 52 7.63 -27.22 -19.27
CA GLU A 52 8.84 -26.94 -18.50
C GLU A 52 8.69 -27.28 -17.01
N GLU A 53 9.63 -28.06 -16.51
CA GLU A 53 9.70 -28.46 -15.11
C GLU A 53 10.59 -27.51 -14.30
N ASN A 54 11.58 -26.87 -14.95
CA ASN A 54 12.42 -25.88 -14.29
C ASN A 54 11.60 -24.65 -13.90
N LEU A 55 11.56 -24.38 -12.60
CA LEU A 55 10.77 -23.28 -12.04
C LEU A 55 11.12 -21.93 -12.66
N TYR A 56 12.41 -21.61 -12.72
CA TYR A 56 12.85 -20.29 -13.17
C TYR A 56 12.50 -20.06 -14.63
N GLN A 57 12.74 -21.06 -15.48
CA GLN A 57 12.40 -20.97 -16.90
C GLN A 57 10.90 -20.80 -17.10
N ARG A 58 10.08 -21.54 -16.35
CA ARG A 58 8.62 -21.42 -16.36
C ARG A 58 8.15 -20.05 -15.89
N VAL A 59 8.68 -19.54 -14.78
CA VAL A 59 8.34 -18.22 -14.23
C VAL A 59 8.74 -17.12 -15.21
N ARG A 60 9.95 -17.17 -15.77
CA ARG A 60 10.41 -16.18 -16.75
C ARG A 60 9.55 -16.19 -18.01
N ALA A 61 9.12 -17.36 -18.47
CA ALA A 61 8.15 -17.48 -19.56
C ALA A 61 6.79 -16.84 -19.21
N LEU A 62 6.27 -17.04 -18.00
CA LEU A 62 5.02 -16.42 -17.53
C LEU A 62 5.11 -14.88 -17.51
N PHE A 63 6.21 -14.32 -17.00
CA PHE A 63 6.40 -12.87 -16.97
C PHE A 63 6.72 -12.27 -18.35
N PHE A 64 7.39 -13.01 -19.24
CA PHE A 64 7.50 -12.63 -20.65
C PHE A 64 6.11 -12.56 -21.30
N LEU A 65 5.28 -13.60 -21.13
CA LEU A 65 3.90 -13.61 -21.65
C LEU A 65 3.09 -12.43 -21.09
N SER A 66 3.12 -12.23 -19.78
CA SER A 66 2.43 -11.12 -19.12
C SER A 66 2.86 -9.76 -19.69
N ALA A 67 4.17 -9.52 -19.78
CA ALA A 67 4.72 -8.27 -20.30
C ALA A 67 4.43 -8.07 -21.80
N ILE A 68 4.48 -9.14 -22.61
CA ILE A 68 4.12 -9.09 -24.02
C ILE A 68 2.66 -8.65 -24.17
N TYR A 69 1.75 -9.31 -23.48
CA TYR A 69 0.32 -8.98 -23.53
C TYR A 69 0.03 -7.57 -22.99
N ARG A 70 0.77 -7.12 -21.98
CA ARG A 70 0.52 -5.81 -21.35
C ARG A 70 1.12 -4.63 -22.13
N TYR A 71 2.35 -4.74 -22.61
CA TYR A 71 3.14 -3.60 -23.08
C TYR A 71 3.50 -3.67 -24.57
N HIS A 72 3.65 -4.86 -25.13
CA HIS A 72 4.20 -5.03 -26.49
C HIS A 72 3.13 -5.35 -27.54
N LEU A 73 2.10 -6.12 -27.19
CA LEU A 73 1.02 -6.47 -28.09
C LEU A 73 0.09 -5.28 -28.37
N PRO A 74 -0.39 -4.50 -27.38
CA PRO A 74 -1.42 -3.47 -27.61
C PRO A 74 -1.07 -2.40 -28.65
N SER A 75 0.20 -1.99 -28.71
CA SER A 75 0.68 -0.99 -29.68
C SER A 75 0.66 -1.47 -31.13
N ARG A 76 0.57 -2.79 -31.36
CA ARG A 76 0.52 -3.44 -32.67
C ARG A 76 -0.89 -3.85 -33.10
N LEU A 77 -1.89 -3.69 -32.22
CA LEU A 77 -3.28 -4.00 -32.52
C LEU A 77 -3.95 -2.85 -33.27
N ASP A 78 -5.02 -3.18 -33.99
CA ASP A 78 -5.91 -2.18 -34.56
C ASP A 78 -6.67 -1.46 -33.43
N GLN A 79 -6.37 -0.18 -33.23
CA GLN A 79 -6.94 0.61 -32.14
C GLN A 79 -8.42 0.92 -32.33
N SER A 80 -8.99 0.72 -33.52
CA SER A 80 -10.42 0.88 -33.78
C SER A 80 -11.24 -0.30 -33.24
N VAL A 81 -10.62 -1.46 -33.03
CA VAL A 81 -11.31 -2.67 -32.56
C VAL A 81 -11.42 -2.67 -31.03
N SER A 82 -12.66 -2.63 -30.54
CA SER A 82 -12.96 -2.85 -29.12
C SER A 82 -13.44 -4.29 -28.90
N GLY A 83 -12.68 -5.05 -28.12
CA GLY A 83 -13.04 -6.40 -27.68
C GLY A 83 -13.83 -6.42 -26.37
N SER A 84 -14.29 -7.60 -25.97
CA SER A 84 -14.90 -7.87 -24.66
C SER A 84 -14.05 -8.86 -23.86
N ILE A 85 -14.23 -8.89 -22.55
CA ILE A 85 -13.57 -9.86 -21.67
C ILE A 85 -14.60 -10.96 -21.35
N PRO A 86 -14.35 -12.24 -21.68
CA PRO A 86 -15.30 -13.31 -21.39
C PRO A 86 -15.42 -13.47 -19.87
N PHE A 87 -16.66 -13.44 -19.37
CA PHE A 87 -16.92 -13.43 -17.93
C PHE A 87 -16.50 -14.75 -17.26
N GLU A 88 -16.62 -15.89 -17.95
CA GLU A 88 -16.19 -17.19 -17.42
C GLU A 88 -14.69 -17.20 -17.10
N GLY A 89 -13.86 -16.70 -18.01
CA GLY A 89 -12.42 -16.55 -17.78
C GLY A 89 -12.11 -15.61 -16.61
N TYR A 90 -12.92 -14.56 -16.43
CA TYR A 90 -12.83 -13.68 -15.27
C TYR A 90 -13.23 -14.37 -13.94
N GLU A 91 -14.26 -15.21 -13.93
CA GLU A 91 -14.62 -16.04 -12.76
C GLU A 91 -13.50 -17.03 -12.40
N HIS A 92 -12.86 -17.63 -13.41
CA HIS A 92 -11.67 -18.45 -13.21
C HIS A 92 -10.52 -17.66 -12.57
N LEU A 93 -10.25 -16.44 -13.08
CA LEU A 93 -9.22 -15.55 -12.55
C LEU A 93 -9.47 -15.23 -11.07
N LEU A 94 -10.69 -14.83 -10.70
CA LEU A 94 -11.05 -14.56 -9.31
C LEU A 94 -10.95 -15.80 -8.42
N GLY A 95 -11.30 -16.97 -8.95
CA GLY A 95 -11.22 -18.24 -8.25
C GLY A 95 -9.80 -18.79 -8.09
N ARG A 96 -8.75 -18.04 -8.46
CA ARG A 96 -7.35 -18.50 -8.54
C ARG A 96 -7.15 -19.72 -9.46
N ARG A 97 -8.07 -19.93 -10.41
CA ARG A 97 -8.00 -20.95 -11.46
C ARG A 97 -7.34 -20.33 -12.70
N PHE A 98 -6.12 -19.84 -12.53
CA PHE A 98 -5.46 -18.98 -13.51
C PHE A 98 -5.17 -19.71 -14.82
N GLN A 99 -4.89 -21.00 -14.76
CA GLN A 99 -4.63 -21.80 -15.94
C GLN A 99 -5.87 -21.93 -16.83
N GLU A 100 -7.04 -22.18 -16.21
CA GLU A 100 -8.33 -22.21 -16.89
C GLU A 100 -8.73 -20.83 -17.41
N ALA A 101 -8.45 -19.76 -16.66
CA ALA A 101 -8.67 -18.39 -17.12
C ALA A 101 -7.87 -18.09 -18.40
N ILE A 102 -6.58 -18.47 -18.43
CA ILE A 102 -5.73 -18.30 -19.61
C ILE A 102 -6.29 -19.09 -20.80
N ASP A 103 -6.70 -20.34 -20.59
CA ASP A 103 -7.23 -21.19 -21.65
C ASP A 103 -8.49 -20.59 -22.27
N GLU A 104 -9.42 -20.09 -21.44
CA GLU A 104 -10.64 -19.40 -21.86
C GLU A 104 -10.34 -18.13 -22.66
N PHE A 105 -9.43 -17.29 -22.17
CA PHE A 105 -9.06 -16.05 -22.88
C PHE A 105 -8.34 -16.32 -24.21
N LEU A 106 -7.49 -17.36 -24.28
CA LEU A 106 -6.81 -17.76 -25.50
C LEU A 106 -7.77 -18.36 -26.53
N GLU A 107 -8.79 -19.11 -26.07
CA GLU A 107 -9.84 -19.64 -26.94
C GLU A 107 -10.59 -18.51 -27.64
N VAL A 108 -11.07 -17.50 -26.88
CA VAL A 108 -11.73 -16.33 -27.45
C VAL A 108 -10.79 -15.52 -28.36
N GLN A 109 -9.52 -15.36 -27.98
CA GLN A 109 -8.54 -14.72 -28.87
C GLN A 109 -8.38 -15.47 -30.20
N SER A 110 -8.47 -16.81 -30.18
CA SER A 110 -8.33 -17.62 -31.39
C SER A 110 -9.53 -17.50 -32.33
N SER A 111 -10.74 -17.29 -31.79
CA SER A 111 -11.97 -17.13 -32.58
C SER A 111 -12.17 -15.71 -33.08
N ASP A 112 -11.95 -14.72 -32.21
CA ASP A 112 -12.36 -13.32 -32.43
C ASP A 112 -11.17 -12.42 -32.77
N GLY A 113 -9.94 -12.92 -32.61
CA GLY A 113 -8.70 -12.17 -32.76
C GLY A 113 -8.26 -11.46 -31.47
N PRO A 114 -7.01 -10.94 -31.45
CA PRO A 114 -6.50 -10.21 -30.30
C PRO A 114 -7.16 -8.83 -30.18
N SER A 115 -7.41 -8.41 -28.94
CA SER A 115 -7.90 -7.06 -28.59
C SER A 115 -7.20 -6.56 -27.33
N ASP A 116 -7.21 -5.25 -27.09
CA ASP A 116 -6.63 -4.66 -25.87
C ASP A 116 -7.32 -5.19 -24.59
N ALA A 117 -8.63 -5.41 -24.66
CA ALA A 117 -9.43 -5.99 -23.58
C ALA A 117 -8.94 -7.40 -23.21
N LEU A 118 -8.85 -8.32 -24.18
CA LEU A 118 -8.33 -9.68 -23.97
C LEU A 118 -6.87 -9.68 -23.54
N SER A 119 -6.05 -8.79 -24.13
CA SER A 119 -4.63 -8.67 -23.80
C SER A 119 -4.45 -8.25 -22.34
N SER A 120 -5.26 -7.32 -21.84
CA SER A 120 -5.25 -6.93 -20.42
C SER A 120 -5.63 -8.09 -19.48
N ALA A 121 -6.58 -8.92 -19.89
CA ALA A 121 -7.02 -10.09 -19.10
C ALA A 121 -5.97 -11.21 -19.08
N LEU A 122 -5.38 -11.53 -20.23
CA LEU A 122 -4.27 -12.49 -20.35
C LEU A 122 -3.05 -12.03 -19.57
N ALA A 123 -2.68 -10.75 -19.67
CA ALA A 123 -1.57 -10.19 -18.92
C ALA A 123 -1.72 -10.41 -17.41
N ALA A 124 -2.90 -10.11 -16.86
CA ALA A 124 -3.20 -10.32 -15.46
C ALA A 124 -3.20 -11.80 -15.07
N ALA A 125 -3.78 -12.69 -15.89
CA ALA A 125 -3.82 -14.11 -15.60
C ALA A 125 -2.42 -14.77 -15.58
N TYR A 126 -1.55 -14.42 -16.54
CA TYR A 126 -0.15 -14.86 -16.55
C TYR A 126 0.64 -14.30 -15.38
N HIS A 127 0.42 -13.03 -15.02
CA HIS A 127 1.04 -12.37 -13.88
C HIS A 127 0.72 -13.10 -12.57
N GLU A 128 -0.56 -13.31 -12.28
CA GLU A 128 -1.03 -14.01 -11.08
C GLU A 128 -0.53 -15.46 -11.02
N LEU A 129 -0.53 -16.17 -12.15
CA LEU A 129 0.03 -17.52 -12.23
C LEU A 129 1.55 -17.52 -11.96
N GLY A 130 2.28 -16.51 -12.46
CA GLY A 130 3.70 -16.31 -12.19
C GLY A 130 3.99 -16.19 -10.69
N PHE A 131 3.29 -15.29 -10.00
CA PHE A 131 3.45 -15.10 -8.56
C PHE A 131 2.97 -16.28 -7.72
N GLN A 132 1.87 -16.95 -8.11
CA GLN A 132 1.46 -18.19 -7.44
C GLN A 132 2.54 -19.27 -7.54
N THR A 133 3.11 -19.45 -8.73
CA THR A 133 4.18 -20.42 -8.97
C THR A 133 5.40 -20.13 -8.11
N LEU A 134 5.76 -18.84 -7.95
CA LEU A 134 6.85 -18.41 -7.06
C LEU A 134 6.55 -18.71 -5.59
N ALA A 135 5.36 -18.32 -5.11
CA ALA A 135 4.95 -18.53 -3.72
C ALA A 135 4.94 -20.02 -3.33
N ASP A 136 4.48 -20.89 -4.22
CA ASP A 136 4.43 -22.32 -3.98
C ASP A 136 5.82 -22.95 -3.89
N GLN A 137 6.79 -22.47 -4.68
CA GLN A 137 8.19 -22.91 -4.51
C GLN A 137 8.76 -22.50 -3.15
N VAL A 138 8.57 -21.24 -2.74
CA VAL A 138 9.12 -20.77 -1.47
C VAL A 138 8.56 -21.59 -0.31
N ARG A 139 7.25 -21.86 -0.32
CA ARG A 139 6.61 -22.75 0.65
C ARG A 139 7.19 -24.16 0.64
N HIS A 140 7.45 -24.73 -0.54
CA HIS A 140 8.07 -26.05 -0.66
C HIS A 140 9.49 -26.06 -0.08
N SER A 141 10.31 -25.08 -0.45
CA SER A 141 11.72 -24.95 -0.05
C SER A 141 11.85 -24.78 1.47
N VAL A 142 11.04 -23.91 2.07
CA VAL A 142 11.04 -23.70 3.53
C VAL A 142 10.58 -24.96 4.30
N ARG A 143 9.65 -25.75 3.73
CA ARG A 143 9.20 -27.03 4.32
C ARG A 143 10.28 -28.11 4.31
N THR A 144 11.14 -28.11 3.30
CA THR A 144 12.18 -29.14 3.11
C THR A 144 13.46 -28.86 3.88
N VAL A 145 13.70 -27.61 4.33
CA VAL A 145 14.83 -27.23 5.21
C VAL A 145 14.99 -28.22 6.37
N ARG A 146 16.21 -28.72 6.53
CA ARG A 146 16.58 -29.66 7.61
C ARG A 146 16.30 -29.01 8.97
N GLY A 147 15.52 -29.71 9.81
CA GLY A 147 15.07 -29.19 11.11
C GLY A 147 13.63 -28.66 11.13
N ASN A 148 13.02 -28.43 9.96
CA ASN A 148 11.61 -28.03 9.85
C ASN A 148 10.65 -29.19 9.52
N GLN A 149 11.13 -30.22 8.83
CA GLN A 149 10.30 -31.30 8.28
C GLN A 149 9.34 -31.98 9.26
N TRP A 150 9.76 -32.15 10.53
CA TRP A 150 8.93 -32.79 11.56
C TRP A 150 7.68 -31.96 11.90
N MET A 151 7.76 -30.63 11.77
CA MET A 151 6.64 -29.72 12.09
C MET A 151 5.45 -29.91 11.14
N PHE A 152 5.70 -30.37 9.91
CA PHE A 152 4.66 -30.58 8.90
C PHE A 152 4.12 -32.01 8.86
N ARG A 153 4.75 -32.95 9.58
CA ARG A 153 4.37 -34.37 9.61
C ARG A 153 3.61 -34.78 10.87
N LEU A 154 3.59 -33.93 11.89
CA LEU A 154 2.96 -34.23 13.18
C LEU A 154 1.44 -34.16 13.07
N GLY A 155 0.73 -35.28 13.24
CA GLY A 155 -0.74 -35.33 13.11
C GLY A 155 -1.51 -35.29 14.44
N HIS A 156 -0.85 -35.52 15.58
CA HIS A 156 -1.51 -35.59 16.88
C HIS A 156 -0.65 -35.05 18.03
N VAL A 157 -1.27 -34.39 19.02
CA VAL A 157 -0.59 -33.74 20.16
C VAL A 157 0.25 -34.72 21.01
N ALA A 158 -0.14 -35.99 21.08
CA ALA A 158 0.58 -37.01 21.87
C ALA A 158 2.01 -37.29 21.35
N GLU A 159 2.23 -37.11 20.05
CA GLU A 159 3.50 -37.35 19.37
C GLU A 159 4.46 -36.16 19.49
N HIS A 160 4.05 -35.07 20.15
CA HIS A 160 4.82 -33.84 20.19
C HIS A 160 6.22 -34.04 20.79
N PRO A 161 7.30 -33.74 20.03
CA PRO A 161 8.66 -34.09 20.44
C PRO A 161 9.25 -33.08 21.45
N LEU A 162 8.82 -31.82 21.41
CA LEU A 162 9.42 -30.75 22.22
C LEU A 162 9.05 -30.82 23.70
N ARG A 163 10.01 -30.48 24.57
CA ARG A 163 9.83 -30.28 26.01
C ARG A 163 10.48 -28.98 26.44
N ILE A 164 9.86 -28.29 27.38
CA ILE A 164 10.48 -27.14 28.04
C ILE A 164 11.71 -27.60 28.83
N ARG A 165 12.78 -26.80 28.80
CA ARG A 165 13.97 -26.97 29.63
C ARG A 165 13.60 -26.83 31.11
N LYS A 166 14.22 -27.64 31.96
CA LYS A 166 13.89 -27.70 33.40
C LYS A 166 14.26 -26.41 34.12
N GLU A 167 15.23 -25.69 33.59
CA GLU A 167 15.72 -24.39 34.04
C GLU A 167 14.65 -23.30 34.01
N LEU A 168 13.57 -23.47 33.23
CA LEU A 168 12.44 -22.55 33.15
C LEU A 168 11.26 -22.95 34.04
N LEU A 169 11.34 -24.09 34.71
CA LEU A 169 10.31 -24.54 35.63
C LEU A 169 10.49 -23.89 37.02
N PRO A 170 9.39 -23.63 37.76
CA PRO A 170 9.49 -23.20 39.15
C PRO A 170 10.33 -24.17 39.99
N THR A 171 11.18 -23.62 40.85
CA THR A 171 12.00 -24.39 41.78
C THR A 171 11.24 -24.65 43.09
N GLU A 172 11.70 -25.62 43.89
CA GLU A 172 11.11 -25.88 45.22
C GLU A 172 11.19 -24.66 46.15
N SER A 173 12.24 -23.84 46.01
CA SER A 173 12.42 -22.60 46.77
C SER A 173 11.50 -21.46 46.34
N SER A 174 10.85 -21.56 45.19
CA SER A 174 9.95 -20.53 44.66
C SER A 174 8.85 -21.18 43.80
N PRO A 175 7.94 -21.96 44.41
CA PRO A 175 7.00 -22.81 43.69
C PRO A 175 5.94 -22.05 42.88
N HIS A 176 5.80 -20.74 43.13
CA HIS A 176 4.84 -19.85 42.48
C HIS A 176 5.50 -18.77 41.62
N LEU A 177 6.83 -18.78 41.48
CA LEU A 177 7.57 -17.89 40.60
C LEU A 177 8.36 -18.72 39.59
N SER A 178 8.27 -18.33 38.32
CA SER A 178 9.03 -18.97 37.25
C SER A 178 10.20 -18.06 36.86
N PRO A 179 11.38 -18.63 36.56
CA PRO A 179 12.41 -17.92 35.82
C PRO A 179 11.85 -17.36 34.50
N VAL A 180 12.42 -16.25 34.03
CA VAL A 180 12.01 -15.61 32.78
C VAL A 180 13.19 -15.61 31.81
N LEU A 181 13.00 -16.22 30.64
CA LEU A 181 13.97 -16.12 29.56
C LEU A 181 13.76 -14.79 28.83
N LYS A 182 14.68 -13.85 29.03
CA LYS A 182 14.70 -12.56 28.34
C LYS A 182 15.60 -12.68 27.13
N GLU A 183 15.15 -12.17 26.01
CA GLU A 183 15.97 -12.03 24.81
C GLU A 183 15.93 -10.59 24.30
N THR A 184 17.08 -10.13 23.83
CA THR A 184 17.27 -8.82 23.20
C THR A 184 17.80 -9.03 21.80
N THR A 185 17.27 -8.31 20.82
CA THR A 185 17.69 -8.42 19.42
C THR A 185 17.86 -7.04 18.80
N ALA A 186 18.96 -6.85 18.07
CA ALA A 186 19.23 -5.65 17.31
C ALA A 186 18.29 -5.54 16.09
N VAL A 187 18.20 -4.36 15.49
CA VAL A 187 17.57 -4.18 14.17
C VAL A 187 18.62 -4.04 13.10
N ARG A 188 18.22 -4.23 11.83
CA ARG A 188 19.14 -4.08 10.70
C ARG A 188 19.09 -2.65 10.14
N MET A 189 20.23 -2.17 9.70
CA MET A 189 20.40 -1.00 8.86
C MET A 189 21.20 -1.43 7.62
N ASP A 190 20.61 -1.43 6.43
CA ASP A 190 21.26 -1.84 5.18
C ASP A 190 22.07 -0.71 4.57
N VAL A 191 23.36 -0.92 4.29
CA VAL A 191 24.22 0.06 3.61
C VAL A 191 24.04 0.01 2.10
N SER A 192 23.95 -1.20 1.58
CA SER A 192 23.59 -1.46 0.19
C SER A 192 22.89 -2.81 0.11
N HIS A 193 21.70 -2.82 -0.47
CA HIS A 193 20.95 -4.02 -0.81
C HIS A 193 21.16 -4.46 -2.29
N SER A 194 22.12 -3.83 -3.00
CA SER A 194 22.40 -4.06 -4.43
C SER A 194 21.13 -4.10 -5.28
N ALA A 195 20.30 -3.05 -5.17
CA ALA A 195 18.99 -2.95 -5.82
C ALA A 195 18.02 -4.13 -5.51
N TRP A 196 17.76 -4.38 -4.22
CA TRP A 196 16.82 -5.40 -3.73
C TRP A 196 17.16 -6.81 -4.20
N SER A 197 18.44 -7.09 -4.37
CA SER A 197 18.90 -8.39 -4.86
C SER A 197 18.61 -9.55 -3.89
N ASP A 198 18.15 -9.24 -2.68
CA ASP A 198 17.77 -10.15 -1.61
C ASP A 198 16.35 -10.71 -1.70
N ILE A 199 15.54 -10.27 -2.67
CA ILE A 199 14.26 -10.93 -2.90
C ILE A 199 14.53 -12.38 -3.33
N PHE A 200 13.87 -13.35 -2.70
CA PHE A 200 14.22 -14.77 -2.78
C PHE A 200 14.49 -15.28 -4.20
N PHE A 201 13.56 -15.08 -5.13
CA PHE A 201 13.72 -15.61 -6.48
C PHE A 201 14.81 -14.85 -7.28
N LEU A 202 15.09 -13.58 -6.98
CA LEU A 202 16.22 -12.86 -7.58
C LEU A 202 17.53 -13.50 -7.18
N GLY A 203 17.69 -13.80 -5.89
CA GLY A 203 18.85 -14.50 -5.36
C GLY A 203 18.98 -15.94 -5.85
N MET A 204 17.84 -16.60 -6.10
CA MET A 204 17.84 -17.96 -6.66
C MET A 204 18.09 -17.99 -8.17
N ASP A 205 17.85 -16.91 -8.91
CA ASP A 205 18.17 -16.84 -10.34
C ASP A 205 19.59 -16.35 -10.60
N TYR A 206 20.02 -15.29 -9.93
CA TYR A 206 21.34 -14.70 -10.09
C TYR A 206 22.05 -14.59 -8.74
N PRO A 207 22.44 -15.73 -8.13
CA PRO A 207 23.06 -15.76 -6.81
C PRO A 207 24.35 -14.93 -6.77
N GLU A 208 25.09 -14.85 -7.87
CA GLU A 208 26.32 -14.07 -7.96
C GLU A 208 26.07 -12.56 -7.83
N GLY A 209 24.90 -12.08 -8.25
CA GLY A 209 24.48 -10.68 -8.13
C GLY A 209 23.68 -10.36 -6.86
N ALA A 210 23.32 -11.37 -6.08
CA ALA A 210 22.54 -11.24 -4.86
C ALA A 210 23.42 -10.98 -3.66
N ARG A 211 23.75 -9.71 -3.43
CA ARG A 211 24.75 -9.28 -2.45
C ARG A 211 24.24 -8.10 -1.66
N VAL A 212 24.29 -8.22 -0.33
CA VAL A 212 23.84 -7.21 0.62
C VAL A 212 24.93 -6.96 1.65
N ILE A 213 25.03 -5.72 2.11
CA ILE A 213 25.79 -5.36 3.30
C ILE A 213 24.87 -4.63 4.26
N ASN A 214 24.77 -5.13 5.49
CA ASN A 214 23.96 -4.50 6.53
C ASN A 214 24.70 -4.47 7.87
N VAL A 215 24.15 -3.69 8.80
CA VAL A 215 24.70 -3.43 10.13
C VAL A 215 23.62 -3.70 11.16
N SER A 216 23.94 -4.45 12.21
CA SER A 216 23.07 -4.59 13.38
C SER A 216 23.26 -3.39 14.30
N VAL A 217 22.17 -2.73 14.67
CA VAL A 217 22.21 -1.51 15.48
C VAL A 217 21.24 -1.55 16.65
N ASP A 218 21.68 -0.94 17.74
CA ASP A 218 20.86 -0.51 18.86
C ASP A 218 20.38 0.92 18.62
N LEU A 219 19.21 1.27 19.16
CA LEU A 219 18.57 2.56 18.90
C LEU A 219 18.06 3.22 20.17
N GLY A 220 18.00 4.55 20.13
CA GLY A 220 17.27 5.40 21.06
C GLY A 220 16.68 6.58 20.29
N VAL A 221 15.42 6.95 20.58
CA VAL A 221 14.83 8.15 19.98
C VAL A 221 15.39 9.36 20.70
N ARG A 222 16.07 10.24 19.95
CA ARG A 222 16.73 11.43 20.51
C ARG A 222 15.71 12.33 21.21
N GLY A 223 16.06 12.81 22.40
CA GLY A 223 15.18 13.63 23.24
C GLY A 223 14.09 12.84 24.00
N ARG A 224 13.89 11.56 23.70
CA ARG A 224 12.98 10.66 24.43
C ARG A 224 13.74 9.63 25.26
N ASP A 225 14.72 8.96 24.68
CA ASP A 225 15.51 7.92 25.30
C ASP A 225 16.86 8.47 25.80
N GLU A 226 17.25 8.12 27.03
CA GLU A 226 18.54 8.52 27.60
C GLU A 226 19.73 7.70 27.08
N LYS A 227 19.47 6.46 26.62
CA LYS A 227 20.50 5.51 26.17
C LYS A 227 20.00 4.71 24.99
N VAL A 228 20.94 4.37 24.10
CA VAL A 228 20.75 3.40 23.03
C VAL A 228 20.72 1.97 23.60
N ARG A 229 19.84 1.13 23.07
CA ARG A 229 19.67 -0.27 23.48
C ARG A 229 19.13 -1.12 22.33
N PRO A 230 19.28 -2.45 22.38
CA PRO A 230 18.58 -3.33 21.45
C PRO A 230 17.08 -3.01 21.50
N PRO A 231 16.46 -2.63 20.37
CA PRO A 231 15.10 -2.14 20.41
C PRO A 231 14.07 -3.23 20.64
N ILE A 232 14.40 -4.48 20.32
CA ILE A 232 13.51 -5.63 20.50
C ILE A 232 13.88 -6.35 21.79
N GLU A 233 12.88 -6.52 22.65
CA GLU A 233 12.94 -7.35 23.84
C GLU A 233 11.78 -8.37 23.80
N THR A 234 12.09 -9.65 24.02
CA THR A 234 11.09 -10.71 24.14
C THR A 234 11.28 -11.49 25.42
N TYR A 235 10.19 -11.98 25.98
CA TYR A 235 10.19 -12.67 27.26
C TYR A 235 9.34 -13.93 27.18
N LEU A 236 9.85 -15.03 27.74
CA LEU A 236 9.12 -16.28 27.87
C LEU A 236 9.18 -16.78 29.31
N ARG A 237 8.03 -17.23 29.82
CA ARG A 237 7.96 -17.90 31.11
C ARG A 237 6.88 -18.97 31.15
N VAL A 238 7.02 -19.87 32.12
CA VAL A 238 5.99 -20.86 32.46
C VAL A 238 4.95 -20.23 33.39
N ILE A 239 3.67 -20.47 33.11
CA ILE A 239 2.54 -19.99 33.93
C ILE A 239 1.72 -21.14 34.53
N ASP A 240 1.01 -20.87 35.62
CA ASP A 240 0.22 -21.84 36.39
C ASP A 240 -1.19 -22.12 35.85
N GLN A 241 -1.40 -21.84 34.56
CA GLN A 241 -2.65 -22.06 33.84
C GLN A 241 -2.35 -22.74 32.50
N PRO A 242 -3.14 -23.73 32.05
CA PRO A 242 -2.89 -24.51 30.84
C PRO A 242 -3.34 -23.78 29.56
N VAL A 243 -2.87 -22.55 29.37
CA VAL A 243 -3.12 -21.69 28.20
C VAL A 243 -1.82 -21.19 27.60
N PHE A 244 -1.88 -20.77 26.34
CA PHE A 244 -0.79 -20.01 25.73
C PHE A 244 -1.16 -18.53 25.76
N ARG A 245 -0.53 -17.76 26.65
CA ARG A 245 -0.80 -16.32 26.77
C ARG A 245 0.17 -15.55 25.88
N LEU A 246 -0.37 -14.74 24.97
CA LEU A 246 0.41 -13.86 24.11
C LEU A 246 0.18 -12.42 24.56
N VAL A 247 1.27 -11.65 24.70
CA VAL A 247 1.20 -10.25 25.12
C VAL A 247 2.12 -9.39 24.27
N SER A 248 1.59 -8.29 23.75
CA SER A 248 2.41 -7.22 23.17
C SER A 248 2.19 -5.95 23.98
N VAL A 249 3.29 -5.46 24.52
CA VAL A 249 3.29 -4.26 25.35
C VAL A 249 3.02 -3.02 24.50
N ASP A 250 3.66 -2.91 23.33
CA ASP A 250 3.51 -1.76 22.43
C ASP A 250 2.10 -1.71 21.83
N LEU A 251 1.51 -2.87 21.49
CA LEU A 251 0.12 -2.95 21.01
C LEU A 251 -0.93 -2.88 22.14
N ASN A 252 -0.51 -2.77 23.39
CA ASN A 252 -1.39 -2.79 24.56
C ASN A 252 -2.41 -3.95 24.54
N ALA A 253 -1.98 -5.12 24.05
CA ALA A 253 -2.83 -6.25 23.71
C ALA A 253 -2.39 -7.54 24.42
N SER A 254 -3.35 -8.34 24.87
CA SER A 254 -3.11 -9.63 25.52
C SER A 254 -4.27 -10.58 25.25
N VAL A 255 -3.94 -11.80 24.82
CA VAL A 255 -4.90 -12.89 24.54
C VAL A 255 -4.44 -14.18 25.22
N GLU A 256 -5.41 -14.97 25.69
CA GLU A 256 -5.17 -16.33 26.17
C GLU A 256 -5.70 -17.31 25.12
N VAL A 257 -4.79 -17.99 24.43
CA VAL A 257 -5.14 -18.98 23.42
C VAL A 257 -5.43 -20.31 24.09
N THR A 258 -6.65 -20.82 23.88
CA THR A 258 -7.18 -22.00 24.58
C THR A 258 -7.35 -23.22 23.68
N THR A 259 -7.27 -23.04 22.37
CA THR A 259 -7.37 -24.13 21.37
C THR A 259 -6.25 -24.04 20.35
N VAL A 260 -5.90 -25.17 19.72
CA VAL A 260 -4.91 -25.18 18.63
C VAL A 260 -5.39 -24.33 17.45
N ALA A 261 -6.68 -24.42 17.09
CA ALA A 261 -7.25 -23.65 15.96
C ALA A 261 -7.13 -22.13 16.14
N GLU A 262 -7.34 -21.61 17.36
CA GLU A 262 -7.22 -20.18 17.66
C GLU A 262 -5.79 -19.64 17.46
N MET A 263 -4.76 -20.50 17.55
CA MET A 263 -3.38 -20.13 17.23
C MET A 263 -3.18 -19.85 15.73
N PHE A 264 -3.97 -20.46 14.85
CA PHE A 264 -3.91 -20.25 13.40
C PHE A 264 -4.86 -19.16 12.89
N ASP A 265 -5.61 -18.50 13.79
CA ASP A 265 -6.51 -17.39 13.46
C ASP A 265 -5.82 -16.04 13.71
N PHE A 266 -5.11 -15.54 12.69
CA PHE A 266 -4.27 -14.34 12.80
C PHE A 266 -5.04 -13.01 12.82
N ALA A 267 -6.31 -13.01 12.39
CA ALA A 267 -7.11 -11.78 12.27
C ALA A 267 -8.05 -11.55 13.46
N ARG A 268 -8.18 -12.53 14.36
CA ARG A 268 -8.99 -12.44 15.57
C ARG A 268 -8.50 -11.36 16.55
N ASP A 269 -7.20 -11.07 16.54
CA ASP A 269 -6.55 -10.12 17.44
C ASP A 269 -5.29 -9.51 16.81
N TYR A 270 -4.72 -8.49 17.45
CA TYR A 270 -3.53 -7.78 16.97
C TYR A 270 -2.21 -8.55 17.14
N LEU A 271 -2.23 -9.79 17.67
CA LEU A 271 -1.03 -10.56 18.05
C LEU A 271 -0.67 -11.62 17.01
N GLY A 272 -1.11 -11.47 15.75
CA GLY A 272 -0.81 -12.39 14.64
C GLY A 272 0.69 -12.69 14.46
N LEU A 273 1.58 -11.70 14.65
CA LEU A 273 3.03 -11.94 14.57
C LEU A 273 3.53 -12.88 15.68
N LEU A 274 3.00 -12.75 16.91
CA LEU A 274 3.35 -13.66 18.00
C LEU A 274 2.81 -15.07 17.72
N LYS A 275 1.62 -15.20 17.14
CA LYS A 275 1.09 -16.49 16.68
C LYS A 275 1.98 -17.12 15.61
N ALA A 276 2.43 -16.34 14.64
CA ALA A 276 3.38 -16.78 13.60
C ALA A 276 4.67 -17.31 14.23
N ALA A 277 5.20 -16.62 15.25
CA ALA A 277 6.40 -17.06 15.96
C ALA A 277 6.21 -18.41 16.66
N VAL A 278 5.08 -18.61 17.34
CA VAL A 278 4.76 -19.86 18.03
C VAL A 278 4.63 -21.03 17.05
N ILE A 279 4.02 -20.79 15.89
CA ILE A 279 3.85 -21.78 14.83
C ILE A 279 5.20 -22.10 14.18
N ALA A 280 5.95 -21.08 13.77
CA ALA A 280 7.24 -21.24 13.10
C ALA A 280 8.34 -21.82 14.00
N ALA A 281 8.27 -21.59 15.32
CA ALA A 281 9.14 -22.24 16.30
C ALA A 281 8.81 -23.72 16.51
N GLY A 282 7.67 -24.20 16.00
CA GLY A 282 7.22 -25.58 16.13
C GLY A 282 6.59 -25.92 17.48
N VAL A 283 6.25 -24.92 18.30
CA VAL A 283 5.56 -25.19 19.58
C VAL A 283 4.09 -25.51 19.35
N VAL A 284 3.47 -24.87 18.35
CA VAL A 284 2.18 -25.28 17.78
C VAL A 284 2.40 -25.51 16.28
N PRO A 285 3.01 -26.64 15.88
CA PRO A 285 3.53 -26.82 14.54
C PRO A 285 2.40 -26.93 13.50
N PRO A 286 2.63 -26.52 12.23
CA PRO A 286 1.61 -26.53 11.17
C PRO A 286 0.89 -27.86 10.96
N GLY A 287 1.54 -29.01 11.20
CA GLY A 287 0.90 -30.32 11.07
C GLY A 287 -0.30 -30.54 12.01
N LEU A 288 -0.39 -29.78 13.11
CA LEU A 288 -1.53 -29.83 14.03
C LEU A 288 -2.69 -28.93 13.59
N GLU A 289 -2.55 -28.17 12.52
CA GLU A 289 -3.64 -27.35 12.00
C GLU A 289 -4.83 -28.25 11.63
N GLY A 290 -5.97 -28.04 12.31
CA GLY A 290 -7.18 -28.83 12.10
C GLY A 290 -7.33 -30.09 12.98
N CYS A 291 -6.40 -30.39 13.90
CA CYS A 291 -6.53 -31.54 14.81
C CYS A 291 -7.66 -31.40 15.85
N GLY A 292 -8.22 -30.20 16.01
CA GLY A 292 -9.34 -29.90 16.92
C GLY A 292 -9.01 -30.00 18.41
N SER A 293 -7.75 -30.20 18.78
CA SER A 293 -7.33 -30.38 20.17
C SER A 293 -7.35 -29.06 20.96
N ASP A 294 -7.54 -29.19 22.28
CA ASP A 294 -7.35 -28.07 23.21
C ASP A 294 -5.87 -27.73 23.39
N MET A 295 -5.60 -26.49 23.81
CA MET A 295 -4.23 -26.05 24.10
C MET A 295 -3.68 -26.74 25.35
N ALA A 296 -4.53 -27.11 26.29
CA ALA A 296 -4.15 -27.76 27.53
C ALA A 296 -3.47 -29.12 27.30
N SER A 297 -4.00 -29.96 26.40
CA SER A 297 -3.42 -31.28 26.07
C SER A 297 -2.06 -31.13 25.39
N LEU A 298 -1.90 -30.13 24.52
CA LEU A 298 -0.61 -29.81 23.90
C LEU A 298 0.41 -29.35 24.96
N LEU A 299 0.02 -28.41 25.83
CA LEU A 299 0.90 -27.86 26.86
C LEU A 299 1.25 -28.86 27.95
N GLU A 300 0.37 -29.81 28.27
CA GLU A 300 0.70 -30.93 29.17
C GLU A 300 1.89 -31.73 28.62
N ARG A 301 1.96 -31.91 27.29
CA ARG A 301 3.06 -32.60 26.63
C ARG A 301 4.32 -31.74 26.56
N VAL A 302 4.20 -30.44 26.29
CA VAL A 302 5.36 -29.54 26.09
C VAL A 302 5.95 -29.06 27.42
N VAL A 303 5.12 -28.65 28.37
CA VAL A 303 5.53 -27.95 29.61
C VAL A 303 5.26 -28.81 30.85
N GLY A 304 4.13 -29.52 30.87
CA GLY A 304 3.68 -30.36 31.98
C GLY A 304 2.26 -30.05 32.43
N ARG A 305 1.65 -30.98 33.16
CA ARG A 305 0.23 -30.92 33.55
C ARG A 305 -0.13 -29.64 34.30
N GLY A 306 -1.21 -28.98 33.86
CA GLY A 306 -1.76 -27.78 34.48
C GLY A 306 -0.93 -26.51 34.29
N LYS A 307 0.14 -26.56 33.50
CA LYS A 307 1.03 -25.43 33.22
C LYS A 307 0.83 -24.94 31.79
N GLY A 308 1.18 -23.69 31.55
CA GLY A 308 1.19 -23.09 30.23
C GLY A 308 2.38 -22.19 30.00
N LEU A 309 2.33 -21.43 28.90
CA LEU A 309 3.40 -20.51 28.50
C LEU A 309 2.85 -19.10 28.34
N GLU A 310 3.67 -18.12 28.71
CA GLU A 310 3.42 -16.72 28.40
C GLU A 310 4.58 -16.16 27.61
N LEU A 311 4.27 -15.61 26.44
CA LEU A 311 5.21 -14.98 25.52
C LEU A 311 4.88 -13.49 25.40
N VAL A 312 5.86 -12.64 25.71
CA VAL A 312 5.71 -11.18 25.76
C VAL A 312 6.68 -10.53 24.78
N SER A 313 6.21 -9.52 24.05
CA SER A 313 7.02 -8.68 23.15
C SER A 313 7.03 -7.22 23.58
N LYS A 314 8.17 -6.56 23.37
CA LYS A 314 8.40 -5.13 23.57
C LYS A 314 9.38 -4.59 22.51
N ILE A 315 9.04 -3.50 21.83
CA ILE A 315 9.77 -2.94 20.67
C ILE A 315 10.35 -1.53 20.96
N ASN A 316 10.18 -1.03 22.19
CA ASN A 316 10.63 0.31 22.60
C ASN A 316 10.06 1.43 21.71
N ASP A 317 8.81 1.28 21.28
CA ASP A 317 8.04 2.28 20.52
C ASP A 317 8.79 2.80 19.28
N ILE A 318 9.46 1.91 18.51
CA ILE A 318 9.93 2.23 17.16
C ILE A 318 8.71 2.27 16.22
N PRO A 319 8.54 3.36 15.43
CA PRO A 319 7.43 3.48 14.49
C PRO A 319 7.34 2.33 13.48
N LYS A 320 6.11 1.93 13.13
CA LYS A 320 5.85 1.07 11.98
C LYS A 320 6.33 1.77 10.71
N GLY A 321 6.94 1.03 9.79
CA GLY A 321 7.49 1.61 8.55
C GLY A 321 8.90 2.18 8.67
N SER A 322 9.61 1.90 9.77
CA SER A 322 10.97 2.41 10.03
C SER A 322 12.05 1.96 9.06
N ARG A 323 11.77 0.97 8.21
CA ARG A 323 12.73 0.38 7.25
C ARG A 323 13.93 -0.32 7.90
N LEU A 324 13.83 -0.64 9.18
CA LEU A 324 14.84 -1.37 9.95
C LEU A 324 14.52 -2.87 10.14
N ALA A 325 13.54 -3.39 9.38
CA ALA A 325 13.00 -4.74 9.47
C ALA A 325 12.66 -5.21 10.90
N VAL A 326 12.00 -4.34 11.66
CA VAL A 326 11.65 -4.60 13.06
C VAL A 326 10.76 -5.83 13.20
N SER A 327 9.80 -6.04 12.30
CA SER A 327 8.88 -7.18 12.33
C SER A 327 9.60 -8.52 12.22
N THR A 328 10.52 -8.64 11.26
CA THR A 328 11.26 -9.88 10.98
C THR A 328 12.26 -10.20 12.07
N ASN A 329 12.95 -9.17 12.60
CA ASN A 329 13.86 -9.35 13.73
C ASN A 329 13.10 -9.67 15.02
N LEU A 330 11.90 -9.10 15.23
CA LEU A 330 11.02 -9.48 16.34
C LEU A 330 10.58 -10.94 16.22
N LEU A 331 10.17 -11.36 15.03
CA LEU A 331 9.83 -12.74 14.76
C LEU A 331 11.01 -13.68 15.02
N GLY A 332 12.22 -13.31 14.56
CA GLY A 332 13.46 -14.01 14.85
C GLY A 332 13.72 -14.12 16.36
N SER A 333 13.52 -13.05 17.12
CA SER A 333 13.68 -13.08 18.58
C SER A 333 12.65 -13.97 19.29
N LEU A 334 11.38 -13.87 18.93
CA LEU A 334 10.32 -14.70 19.52
C LEU A 334 10.57 -16.19 19.23
N ILE A 335 10.99 -16.52 18.00
CA ILE A 335 11.34 -17.88 17.59
C ILE A 335 12.57 -18.38 18.35
N SER A 336 13.63 -17.58 18.44
CA SER A 336 14.84 -17.91 19.19
C SER A 336 14.50 -18.21 20.65
N ASN A 337 13.75 -17.34 21.31
CA ASN A 337 13.32 -17.52 22.71
C ASN A 337 12.61 -18.87 22.93
N LEU A 338 11.65 -19.22 22.06
CA LEU A 338 10.94 -20.50 22.11
C LEU A 338 11.85 -21.70 21.80
N MET A 339 12.77 -21.57 20.85
CA MET A 339 13.70 -22.64 20.46
C MET A 339 14.73 -22.93 21.56
N ARG A 340 15.25 -21.90 22.24
CA ARG A 340 16.12 -22.02 23.42
C ARG A 340 15.40 -22.79 24.52
N ALA A 341 14.18 -22.34 24.83
CA ALA A 341 13.35 -22.90 25.88
C ALA A 341 12.94 -24.36 25.63
N THR A 342 12.83 -24.78 24.38
CA THR A 342 12.46 -26.15 23.99
C THR A 342 13.64 -27.06 23.65
N GLY A 343 14.87 -26.56 23.78
CA GLY A 343 16.09 -27.32 23.50
C GLY A 343 16.32 -27.62 22.02
N GLN A 344 15.67 -26.88 21.11
CA GLN A 344 15.87 -27.03 19.67
C GLN A 344 17.22 -26.44 19.20
N ILE A 345 17.75 -25.48 19.98
CA ILE A 345 19.07 -24.91 19.80
C ILE A 345 19.93 -25.12 21.05
N GLN A 346 21.25 -25.03 20.88
CA GLN A 346 22.22 -25.51 21.87
C GLN A 346 22.23 -24.66 23.16
N SER A 347 22.26 -23.34 23.03
CA SER A 347 22.48 -22.42 24.14
C SER A 347 21.16 -21.88 24.73
N LEU A 348 20.97 -22.00 26.05
CA LEU A 348 19.84 -21.34 26.74
C LEU A 348 20.07 -19.82 26.89
N GLU A 349 21.32 -19.41 27.14
CA GLU A 349 21.73 -18.02 27.36
C GLU A 349 22.85 -17.63 26.38
N GLY A 350 23.12 -16.34 26.26
CA GLY A 350 24.18 -15.78 25.43
C GLY A 350 23.84 -15.68 23.94
N VAL A 351 24.87 -15.50 23.12
CA VAL A 351 24.77 -15.35 21.67
C VAL A 351 24.38 -16.67 20.98
N LEU A 352 23.83 -16.56 19.76
CA LEU A 352 23.52 -17.70 18.91
C LEU A 352 24.73 -18.18 18.09
N THR A 353 24.85 -19.50 17.93
CA THR A 353 25.81 -20.08 16.97
C THR A 353 25.35 -19.82 15.53
N GLU A 354 26.26 -19.92 14.56
CA GLU A 354 25.89 -19.70 13.14
C GLU A 354 24.78 -20.66 12.68
N THR A 355 24.86 -21.93 13.07
CA THR A 355 23.83 -22.93 12.76
C THR A 355 22.47 -22.54 13.35
N ASP A 356 22.44 -22.04 14.59
CA ASP A 356 21.20 -21.61 15.23
C ASP A 356 20.60 -20.40 14.50
N ARG A 357 21.43 -19.40 14.14
CA ARG A 357 20.97 -18.20 13.42
C ARG A 357 20.37 -18.55 12.06
N ARG A 358 21.00 -19.43 11.29
CA ARG A 358 20.47 -19.88 9.98
C ARG A 358 19.12 -20.59 10.11
N LEU A 359 18.95 -21.43 11.13
CA LEU A 359 17.67 -22.11 11.37
C LEU A 359 16.57 -21.13 11.83
N ILE A 360 16.92 -20.19 12.70
CA ILE A 360 15.99 -19.13 13.14
C ILE A 360 15.58 -18.25 11.96
N ALA A 361 16.51 -17.85 11.09
CA ALA A 361 16.20 -17.07 9.90
C ALA A 361 15.26 -17.85 8.95
N ALA A 362 15.53 -19.13 8.68
CA ALA A 362 14.64 -19.96 7.87
C ALA A 362 13.22 -20.06 8.46
N ARG A 363 13.09 -20.08 9.80
CA ARG A 363 11.79 -20.09 10.49
C ARG A 363 11.14 -18.71 10.57
N ALA A 364 11.92 -17.64 10.65
CA ALA A 364 11.39 -16.29 10.54
C ALA A 364 10.77 -16.10 9.15
N ILE A 365 11.44 -16.54 8.09
CA ILE A 365 10.88 -16.56 6.73
C ILE A 365 9.58 -17.39 6.70
N LEU A 366 9.56 -18.59 7.29
CA LEU A 366 8.32 -19.36 7.40
C LEU A 366 7.20 -18.57 8.09
N GLY A 367 7.47 -17.95 9.24
CA GLY A 367 6.48 -17.19 9.99
C GLY A 367 5.99 -15.94 9.26
N GLU A 368 6.86 -15.28 8.51
CA GLU A 368 6.50 -14.17 7.62
C GLU A 368 5.52 -14.60 6.54
N TRP A 369 5.81 -15.72 5.86
CA TRP A 369 4.94 -16.24 4.79
C TRP A 369 3.62 -16.80 5.33
N ILE A 370 3.61 -17.41 6.52
CA ILE A 370 2.37 -17.84 7.20
C ILE A 370 1.56 -16.60 7.63
N GLY A 371 2.23 -15.55 8.10
CA GLY A 371 1.63 -14.27 8.49
C GLY A 371 1.24 -13.36 7.31
N GLY A 372 1.59 -13.74 6.07
CA GLY A 372 1.22 -13.06 4.84
C GLY A 372 2.16 -11.94 4.37
N SER A 373 3.35 -11.77 4.96
CA SER A 373 4.34 -10.76 4.53
C SER A 373 5.50 -11.42 3.77
N GLY A 374 5.56 -11.32 2.44
CA GLY A 374 6.64 -11.91 1.62
C GLY A 374 7.90 -11.04 1.51
N GLY A 375 8.72 -11.00 2.57
CA GLY A 375 9.94 -10.17 2.66
C GLY A 375 11.18 -10.72 1.95
N GLY A 376 12.31 -10.01 2.05
CA GLY A 376 13.62 -10.46 1.54
C GLY A 376 14.47 -11.10 2.64
N TRP A 377 15.38 -12.01 2.31
CA TRP A 377 16.10 -12.77 3.36
C TRP A 377 16.97 -11.89 4.29
N GLN A 378 17.36 -10.69 3.84
CA GLN A 378 18.20 -9.77 4.63
C GLN A 378 17.48 -9.22 5.87
N ASP A 379 16.14 -9.31 5.90
CA ASP A 379 15.30 -8.75 6.96
C ASP A 379 15.60 -9.34 8.34
N SER A 380 16.06 -10.60 8.37
CA SER A 380 16.55 -11.28 9.57
C SER A 380 17.95 -10.86 10.03
N GLY A 381 18.57 -9.88 9.36
CA GLY A 381 19.96 -9.48 9.59
C GLY A 381 20.26 -9.00 11.01
N GLY A 382 19.28 -8.52 11.79
CA GLY A 382 19.46 -8.12 13.19
C GLY A 382 19.79 -9.28 14.12
N VAL A 383 19.51 -10.53 13.70
CA VAL A 383 19.89 -11.75 14.43
C VAL A 383 21.41 -11.96 14.45
N TRP A 384 22.12 -11.51 13.41
CA TRP A 384 23.59 -11.57 13.32
C TRP A 384 24.23 -10.34 13.97
N PRO A 385 25.45 -10.44 14.51
CA PRO A 385 26.16 -9.30 15.10
C PRO A 385 26.78 -8.39 14.02
N GLY A 386 27.02 -7.13 14.39
CA GLY A 386 27.89 -6.19 13.72
C GLY A 386 27.54 -5.90 12.25
N ILE A 387 28.59 -5.59 11.48
CA ILE A 387 28.54 -5.40 10.04
C ILE A 387 28.73 -6.76 9.37
N LYS A 388 27.89 -7.10 8.39
CA LYS A 388 27.99 -8.37 7.66
C LYS A 388 27.65 -8.26 6.19
N LEU A 389 28.31 -9.09 5.41
CA LEU A 389 27.94 -9.39 4.04
C LEU A 389 26.94 -10.53 4.07
N ILE A 390 25.93 -10.45 3.21
CA ILE A 390 24.95 -11.50 3.02
C ILE A 390 24.83 -11.74 1.53
N CYS A 391 25.16 -12.96 1.10
CA CYS A 391 25.34 -13.28 -0.33
C CYS A 391 24.53 -14.53 -0.72
N GLY A 392 23.83 -14.45 -1.84
CA GLY A 392 23.27 -15.60 -2.53
C GLY A 392 24.36 -16.61 -2.89
N GLN A 393 23.98 -17.88 -3.01
CA GLN A 393 24.89 -18.97 -3.32
C GLN A 393 24.28 -19.89 -4.35
N THR A 394 25.12 -20.46 -5.21
CA THR A 394 24.73 -21.48 -6.18
C THR A 394 24.18 -22.72 -5.46
N ALA A 395 23.11 -23.32 -6.00
CA ALA A 395 22.55 -24.57 -5.47
C ALA A 395 23.46 -25.76 -5.84
N GLY A 396 23.82 -26.58 -4.85
CA GLY A 396 24.57 -27.83 -5.04
C GLY A 396 23.67 -29.07 -4.91
N GLU A 397 24.19 -30.26 -5.21
CA GLU A 397 23.41 -31.54 -5.25
C GLU A 397 22.62 -31.87 -3.98
N GLU A 398 23.05 -31.36 -2.82
CA GLU A 398 22.41 -31.58 -1.51
C GLU A 398 21.31 -30.55 -1.19
N ASP A 399 21.19 -29.49 -1.99
CA ASP A 399 20.17 -28.45 -1.83
C ASP A 399 18.86 -28.89 -2.51
N PRO A 400 17.69 -28.62 -1.91
CA PRO A 400 16.40 -28.96 -2.51
C PRO A 400 16.13 -28.21 -3.81
N GLU A 401 16.87 -27.13 -4.08
CA GLU A 401 16.79 -26.34 -5.30
C GLU A 401 17.64 -26.86 -6.47
N PHE A 402 18.47 -27.89 -6.28
CA PHE A 402 19.34 -28.41 -7.34
C PHE A 402 18.55 -28.90 -8.56
N GLY A 403 18.90 -28.42 -9.75
CA GLY A 403 18.18 -28.70 -10.99
C GLY A 403 16.86 -27.92 -11.15
N ILE A 404 16.41 -27.19 -10.13
CA ILE A 404 15.19 -26.38 -10.12
C ILE A 404 15.52 -24.88 -10.28
N SER A 405 16.57 -24.40 -9.61
CA SER A 405 17.09 -23.02 -9.74
C SER A 405 18.61 -22.97 -9.68
N ARG A 406 19.20 -21.83 -10.08
CA ARG A 406 20.65 -21.61 -10.10
C ARG A 406 21.22 -21.42 -8.70
N GLY A 407 20.52 -20.68 -7.85
CA GLY A 407 20.86 -20.40 -6.46
C GLY A 407 19.91 -21.08 -5.48
N ARG A 408 20.38 -21.24 -4.24
CA ARG A 408 19.59 -21.78 -3.12
C ARG A 408 18.79 -20.67 -2.43
N LEU A 409 17.73 -21.05 -1.70
CA LEU A 409 16.85 -20.10 -0.99
C LEU A 409 17.59 -19.27 0.07
N MET A 410 18.46 -19.92 0.85
CA MET A 410 19.12 -19.30 2.01
C MET A 410 20.50 -18.75 1.64
N PRO A 411 20.80 -17.47 1.96
CA PRO A 411 22.11 -16.89 1.69
C PRO A 411 23.18 -17.43 2.67
N ASP A 412 24.44 -17.09 2.41
CA ASP A 412 25.51 -17.13 3.41
C ASP A 412 25.73 -15.75 4.04
N HIS A 413 26.12 -15.76 5.32
CA HIS A 413 26.43 -14.57 6.10
C HIS A 413 27.91 -14.58 6.46
N GLU A 414 28.61 -13.49 6.17
CA GLU A 414 29.99 -13.24 6.60
C GLU A 414 30.02 -12.03 7.53
N VAL A 415 30.24 -12.26 8.82
CA VAL A 415 30.42 -11.17 9.80
C VAL A 415 31.81 -10.56 9.60
N LEU A 416 31.85 -9.26 9.32
CA LEU A 416 33.09 -8.51 9.10
C LEU A 416 33.66 -8.06 10.44
N GLY A 417 34.62 -8.85 10.96
CA GLY A 417 35.32 -8.59 12.22
C GLY A 417 36.21 -7.35 12.21
N GLU A 418 36.89 -7.09 13.34
CA GLU A 418 37.81 -5.95 13.51
C GLU A 418 39.01 -6.00 12.55
N ASP A 419 39.39 -7.18 12.09
CA ASP A 419 40.44 -7.42 11.11
C ASP A 419 40.09 -6.89 9.72
N ARG A 420 38.79 -6.83 9.39
CA ARG A 420 38.29 -6.33 8.12
C ARG A 420 37.76 -4.90 8.20
N ILE A 421 37.02 -4.59 9.26
CA ILE A 421 36.53 -3.24 9.53
C ILE A 421 36.93 -2.88 10.96
N SER A 422 38.00 -2.10 11.06
CA SER A 422 38.59 -1.69 12.34
C SER A 422 37.59 -0.98 13.27
N THR A 423 37.87 -1.00 14.57
CA THR A 423 37.12 -0.25 15.59
C THR A 423 37.08 1.26 15.28
N ASP A 424 38.15 1.82 14.73
CA ASP A 424 38.21 3.22 14.28
C ASP A 424 37.25 3.49 13.11
N ALA A 425 37.20 2.62 12.10
CA ALA A 425 36.26 2.74 10.99
C ALA A 425 34.79 2.64 11.47
N ARG A 426 34.50 1.71 12.39
CA ARG A 426 33.19 1.57 13.04
C ARG A 426 32.81 2.82 13.83
N GLN A 427 33.75 3.42 14.54
CA GLN A 427 33.53 4.66 15.29
C GLN A 427 33.28 5.84 14.35
N LYS A 428 34.09 6.00 13.29
CA LYS A 428 33.91 7.05 12.28
C LYS A 428 32.53 7.00 11.61
N LEU A 429 32.03 5.79 11.32
CA LEU A 429 30.68 5.61 10.79
C LEU A 429 29.63 6.15 11.77
N GLN A 430 29.73 5.76 13.04
CA GLN A 430 28.83 6.23 14.10
C GLN A 430 28.94 7.75 14.29
N ASP A 431 30.14 8.32 14.19
CA ASP A 431 30.39 9.76 14.40
C ASP A 431 29.96 10.64 13.22
N SER A 432 29.67 10.05 12.05
CA SER A 432 29.30 10.79 10.83
C SER A 432 27.84 10.61 10.43
N LEU A 433 27.24 9.45 10.71
CA LEU A 433 25.88 9.11 10.27
C LEU A 433 24.81 9.64 11.23
N VAL A 434 23.78 10.25 10.67
CA VAL A 434 22.52 10.60 11.35
C VAL A 434 21.40 9.73 10.78
N VAL A 435 20.78 8.91 11.62
CA VAL A 435 19.67 8.03 11.22
C VAL A 435 18.35 8.70 11.61
N VAL A 436 17.38 8.72 10.69
CA VAL A 436 16.09 9.38 10.90
C VAL A 436 14.92 8.54 10.41
N HIS A 437 13.74 8.84 10.93
CA HIS A 437 12.45 8.43 10.39
C HIS A 437 11.71 9.67 9.89
N GLY A 438 11.38 9.74 8.60
CA GLY A 438 10.69 10.88 7.97
C GLY A 438 9.20 11.00 8.28
N GLY A 439 8.64 10.11 9.10
CA GLY A 439 7.26 10.15 9.57
C GLY A 439 6.23 9.54 8.61
N MET A 440 6.66 9.06 7.43
CA MET A 440 5.78 8.42 6.45
C MET A 440 5.73 6.89 6.66
N ALA A 441 4.55 6.31 6.48
CA ALA A 441 4.36 4.86 6.38
C ALA A 441 3.88 4.52 4.97
N GLN A 442 4.62 3.66 4.25
CA GLN A 442 4.30 3.32 2.86
C GLN A 442 4.33 1.80 2.65
N ASN A 443 3.33 1.30 1.91
CA ASN A 443 3.28 -0.09 1.50
C ASN A 443 4.33 -0.35 0.40
N VAL A 444 5.26 -1.27 0.66
CA VAL A 444 6.31 -1.68 -0.27
C VAL A 444 5.97 -2.92 -1.07
N GLY A 445 4.85 -3.60 -0.79
CA GLY A 445 4.40 -4.80 -1.51
C GLY A 445 4.42 -4.61 -3.04
N PRO A 446 3.75 -3.60 -3.59
CA PRO A 446 3.76 -3.35 -5.04
C PRO A 446 5.15 -3.05 -5.62
N ILE A 447 6.08 -2.52 -4.80
CA ILE A 447 7.47 -2.28 -5.23
C ILE A 447 8.23 -3.61 -5.33
N LEU A 448 8.00 -4.56 -4.42
CA LEU A 448 8.60 -5.91 -4.50
C LEU A 448 8.22 -6.58 -5.81
N GLU A 449 6.93 -6.51 -6.17
CA GLU A 449 6.41 -7.07 -7.42
C GLU A 449 6.99 -6.37 -8.65
N MET A 450 7.02 -5.03 -8.67
CA MET A 450 7.64 -4.27 -9.76
C MET A 450 9.12 -4.65 -9.96
N VAL A 451 9.93 -4.66 -8.89
CA VAL A 451 11.36 -4.99 -9.01
C VAL A 451 11.55 -6.40 -9.53
N THR A 452 10.66 -7.30 -9.14
CA THR A 452 10.60 -8.68 -9.62
C THR A 452 10.37 -8.75 -11.11
N GLU A 453 9.36 -8.06 -11.60
CA GLU A 453 9.04 -8.00 -13.03
C GLU A 453 10.19 -7.41 -13.84
N HIS A 454 10.68 -6.22 -13.47
CA HIS A 454 11.77 -5.53 -14.18
C HIS A 454 13.01 -6.41 -14.31
N TYR A 455 13.30 -7.16 -13.26
CA TYR A 455 14.36 -8.14 -13.31
C TYR A 455 14.06 -9.27 -14.29
N LEU A 456 12.91 -9.94 -14.19
CA LEU A 456 12.57 -11.11 -14.99
C LEU A 456 12.53 -10.81 -16.49
N VAL A 457 12.04 -9.62 -16.87
CA VAL A 457 12.04 -9.15 -18.27
C VAL A 457 13.37 -8.59 -18.75
N ARG A 458 14.36 -8.45 -17.84
CA ARG A 458 15.68 -7.84 -18.08
C ARG A 458 15.58 -6.48 -18.76
N GLY A 459 14.63 -5.64 -18.31
CA GLY A 459 14.40 -4.30 -18.88
C GLY A 459 15.73 -3.55 -19.02
N ARG A 460 16.00 -3.01 -20.20
CA ARG A 460 17.36 -2.59 -20.61
C ARG A 460 18.02 -1.65 -19.59
N ASP A 461 17.33 -0.57 -19.22
CA ASP A 461 17.86 0.44 -18.30
C ASP A 461 17.97 -0.09 -16.88
N GLN A 462 17.00 -0.91 -16.45
CA GLN A 462 16.97 -1.53 -15.13
C GLN A 462 18.10 -2.55 -14.96
N TRP A 463 18.41 -3.32 -16.01
CA TRP A 463 19.51 -4.28 -16.00
C TRP A 463 20.87 -3.59 -15.96
N ILE A 464 21.07 -2.54 -16.77
CA ILE A 464 22.27 -1.70 -16.71
C ILE A 464 22.40 -1.08 -15.31
N GLY A 465 21.32 -0.51 -14.78
CA GLY A 465 21.26 0.04 -13.43
C GLY A 465 21.68 -1.00 -12.38
N ARG A 466 21.24 -2.25 -12.50
CA ARG A 466 21.60 -3.32 -11.57
C ARG A 466 23.10 -3.64 -11.60
N GLN A 467 23.72 -3.71 -12.79
CA GLN A 467 25.16 -3.91 -12.91
C GLN A 467 25.94 -2.75 -12.30
N VAL A 468 25.48 -1.51 -12.49
CA VAL A 468 26.07 -0.32 -11.85
C VAL A 468 25.93 -0.39 -10.33
N ALA A 469 24.76 -0.76 -9.81
CA ALA A 469 24.54 -0.92 -8.36
C ALA A 469 25.45 -1.99 -7.75
N MET A 470 25.70 -3.09 -8.47
CA MET A 470 26.65 -4.13 -8.07
C MET A 470 28.09 -3.61 -8.02
N SER A 471 28.51 -2.81 -9.00
CA SER A 471 29.84 -2.18 -8.96
C SER A 471 29.96 -1.20 -7.79
N ILE A 472 28.92 -0.40 -7.53
CA ILE A 472 28.90 0.53 -6.39
C ILE A 472 28.94 -0.24 -5.06
N TYR A 473 28.28 -1.39 -4.98
CA TYR A 473 28.34 -2.27 -3.80
C TYR A 473 29.78 -2.65 -3.45
N ASP A 474 30.58 -3.07 -4.44
CA ASP A 474 31.97 -3.44 -4.22
C ASP A 474 32.78 -2.23 -3.68
N GLU A 475 32.54 -1.04 -4.23
CA GLU A 475 33.16 0.20 -3.73
C GLU A 475 32.71 0.59 -2.31
N VAL A 476 31.45 0.33 -1.96
CA VAL A 476 30.89 0.59 -0.61
C VAL A 476 31.57 -0.31 0.42
N VAL A 477 31.75 -1.59 0.08
CA VAL A 477 32.46 -2.55 0.93
C VAL A 477 33.92 -2.10 1.15
N ASP A 478 34.59 -1.67 0.09
CA ASP A 478 35.97 -1.14 0.17
C ASP A 478 36.05 0.14 1.03
N ALA A 479 35.13 1.08 0.85
CA ALA A 479 35.11 2.34 1.60
C ALA A 479 34.93 2.09 3.11
N LEU A 480 34.08 1.14 3.49
CA LEU A 480 33.89 0.74 4.89
C LEU A 480 35.15 0.12 5.49
N GLN A 481 35.84 -0.76 4.76
CA GLN A 481 37.08 -1.39 5.22
C GLN A 481 38.21 -0.38 5.42
N GLN A 482 38.27 0.64 4.57
CA GLN A 482 39.24 1.74 4.67
C GLN A 482 38.86 2.79 5.73
N GLY A 483 37.64 2.75 6.25
CA GLY A 483 37.10 3.78 7.15
C GLY A 483 36.92 5.15 6.47
N ASP A 484 36.72 5.17 5.15
CA ASP A 484 36.49 6.40 4.37
C ASP A 484 34.98 6.69 4.27
N ILE A 485 34.46 7.32 5.32
CA ILE A 485 33.02 7.59 5.45
C ILE A 485 32.55 8.70 4.49
N ARG A 486 33.45 9.59 4.07
CA ARG A 486 33.13 10.60 3.06
C ARG A 486 32.92 9.96 1.69
N ARG A 487 33.81 9.03 1.30
CA ARG A 487 33.61 8.22 0.08
C ARG A 487 32.34 7.39 0.19
N LEU A 488 32.08 6.76 1.35
CA LEU A 488 30.83 6.03 1.58
C LEU A 488 29.59 6.89 1.29
N GLY A 489 29.52 8.11 1.83
CA GLY A 489 28.40 9.02 1.57
C GLY A 489 28.23 9.40 0.11
N SER A 490 29.33 9.59 -0.62
CA SER A 490 29.27 9.83 -2.06
C SER A 490 28.72 8.62 -2.84
N LEU A 491 29.10 7.40 -2.44
CA LEU A 491 28.69 6.16 -3.10
C LEU A 491 27.22 5.84 -2.82
N THR A 492 26.75 5.99 -1.58
CA THR A 492 25.34 5.77 -1.25
C THR A 492 24.44 6.78 -1.95
N THR A 493 24.89 8.04 -2.08
CA THR A 493 24.19 9.08 -2.84
C THR A 493 24.13 8.74 -4.33
N LYS A 494 25.27 8.36 -4.93
CA LYS A 494 25.34 7.96 -6.34
C LYS A 494 24.45 6.75 -6.62
N ASN A 495 24.41 5.77 -5.72
CA ASN A 495 23.54 4.60 -5.86
C ASN A 495 22.06 5.02 -5.85
N PHE A 496 21.69 5.89 -4.90
CA PHE A 496 20.32 6.39 -4.74
C PHE A 496 19.85 7.25 -5.92
N GLU A 497 20.65 8.24 -6.35
CA GLU A 497 20.28 9.16 -7.44
C GLU A 497 20.42 8.53 -8.83
N GLY A 498 21.21 7.47 -8.97
CA GLY A 498 21.42 6.74 -10.21
C GLY A 498 20.60 5.44 -10.27
N PRO A 499 21.27 4.27 -10.16
CA PRO A 499 20.67 2.99 -10.50
C PRO A 499 19.42 2.63 -9.69
N LEU A 500 19.32 3.05 -8.42
CA LEU A 500 18.12 2.75 -7.63
C LEU A 500 16.89 3.48 -8.15
N GLN A 501 17.00 4.74 -8.55
CA GLN A 501 15.88 5.48 -9.15
C GLN A 501 15.55 5.02 -10.57
N THR A 502 16.52 4.45 -11.31
CA THR A 502 16.26 3.80 -12.61
C THR A 502 15.44 2.51 -12.46
N ILE A 503 15.76 1.68 -11.46
CA ILE A 503 15.08 0.40 -11.21
C ILE A 503 13.75 0.63 -10.49
N ILE A 504 13.72 1.61 -9.58
CA ILE A 504 12.60 1.90 -8.69
C ILE A 504 12.34 3.41 -8.78
N PRO A 505 11.51 3.87 -9.74
CA PRO A 505 11.21 5.30 -9.88
C PRO A 505 10.66 5.94 -8.59
N TRP A 506 9.98 5.16 -7.74
CA TRP A 506 9.45 5.61 -6.44
C TRP A 506 10.37 5.37 -5.24
N ALA A 507 11.65 5.05 -5.47
CA ALA A 507 12.64 4.97 -4.38
C ALA A 507 12.76 6.31 -3.64
N THR A 508 12.43 7.42 -4.31
CA THR A 508 12.37 8.77 -3.75
C THR A 508 10.95 9.33 -3.75
N ASN A 509 10.72 10.37 -2.95
CA ASN A 509 9.51 11.18 -2.94
C ASN A 509 9.86 12.66 -2.72
N ARG A 510 8.86 13.55 -2.81
CA ARG A 510 9.08 15.00 -2.68
C ARG A 510 9.67 15.41 -1.33
N PHE A 511 9.28 14.76 -0.23
CA PHE A 511 9.82 15.05 1.10
C PHE A 511 11.32 14.75 1.16
N THR A 512 11.74 13.57 0.70
CA THR A 512 13.16 13.20 0.65
C THR A 512 13.97 14.12 -0.26
N ASP A 513 13.47 14.43 -1.46
CA ASP A 513 14.15 15.35 -2.39
C ASP A 513 14.41 16.71 -1.74
N VAL A 514 13.41 17.28 -1.06
CA VAL A 514 13.54 18.57 -0.35
C VAL A 514 14.55 18.47 0.79
N MET A 515 14.53 17.40 1.58
CA MET A 515 15.48 17.22 2.68
C MET A 515 16.93 17.13 2.19
N ILE A 516 17.18 16.37 1.12
CA ILE A 516 18.53 16.27 0.53
C ILE A 516 18.97 17.64 0.01
N GLN A 517 18.09 18.37 -0.67
CA GLN A 517 18.37 19.71 -1.16
C GLN A 517 18.71 20.68 -0.02
N ARG A 518 17.88 20.74 1.03
CA ARG A 518 18.10 21.63 2.19
C ARG A 518 19.38 21.28 2.95
N CYS A 519 19.75 20.00 3.03
CA CYS A 519 21.05 19.60 3.60
C CYS A 519 22.23 20.14 2.78
N ARG A 520 22.16 20.03 1.45
CA ARG A 520 23.18 20.58 0.54
C ARG A 520 23.30 22.10 0.68
N GLU A 521 22.18 22.80 0.78
CA GLU A 521 22.14 24.26 0.94
C GLU A 521 22.67 24.72 2.30
N GLN A 522 22.32 24.01 3.39
CA GLN A 522 22.68 24.39 4.75
C GLN A 522 24.15 24.09 5.11
N TYR A 523 24.69 22.94 4.68
CA TYR A 523 25.99 22.44 5.14
C TYR A 523 27.07 22.34 4.06
N GLY A 524 26.72 22.50 2.77
CA GLY A 524 27.68 22.47 1.66
C GLY A 524 28.59 21.23 1.70
N ASP A 525 29.90 21.45 1.68
CA ASP A 525 30.92 20.39 1.67
C ASP A 525 30.96 19.53 2.95
N GLN A 526 30.34 19.98 4.04
CA GLN A 526 30.24 19.23 5.29
C GLN A 526 29.09 18.20 5.27
N PHE A 527 28.20 18.26 4.28
CA PHE A 527 27.26 17.20 3.97
C PHE A 527 27.90 16.22 2.98
N TRP A 528 28.22 15.01 3.45
CA TRP A 528 28.95 14.03 2.66
C TRP A 528 28.05 13.12 1.82
N GLY A 529 26.78 12.95 2.19
CA GLY A 529 25.83 12.24 1.34
C GLY A 529 24.56 11.74 2.02
N PHE A 530 23.67 11.21 1.18
CA PHE A 530 22.40 10.60 1.56
C PHE A 530 22.48 9.08 1.49
N TRP A 531 21.70 8.43 2.35
CA TRP A 531 21.59 6.98 2.47
C TRP A 531 20.11 6.59 2.63
N MET A 532 19.58 5.81 1.71
CA MET A 532 18.23 5.23 1.80
C MET A 532 18.23 3.92 2.60
N LEU A 533 17.27 3.73 3.52
CA LEU A 533 17.09 2.48 4.28
C LEU A 533 15.90 1.68 3.75
N GLY A 534 16.05 0.35 3.66
CA GLY A 534 14.95 -0.59 3.36
C GLY A 534 14.18 -0.29 2.08
N GLY A 535 14.88 0.23 1.05
CA GLY A 535 14.41 0.18 -0.33
C GLY A 535 13.46 1.27 -0.82
N MET A 536 12.95 2.13 0.06
CA MET A 536 12.13 3.30 -0.28
C MET A 536 12.32 4.40 0.78
N SER A 537 12.55 5.64 0.34
CA SER A 537 12.78 6.77 1.25
C SER A 537 11.49 7.38 1.82
N GLY A 538 11.60 8.26 2.82
CA GLY A 538 10.48 8.93 3.52
C GLY A 538 10.07 8.26 4.82
N GLY A 539 10.31 6.96 4.96
CA GLY A 539 10.36 6.23 6.23
C GLY A 539 11.75 6.35 6.85
N GLY A 540 12.52 5.27 6.86
CA GLY A 540 13.92 5.27 7.32
C GLY A 540 14.89 5.90 6.32
N MET A 541 15.75 6.80 6.80
CA MET A 541 16.79 7.47 6.02
C MET A 541 18.05 7.72 6.85
N GLY A 542 19.19 7.89 6.16
CA GLY A 542 20.47 8.27 6.73
C GLY A 542 21.06 9.50 6.03
N PHE A 543 21.67 10.38 6.81
CA PHE A 543 22.39 11.56 6.32
C PHE A 543 23.81 11.53 6.90
N ILE A 544 24.81 11.59 6.04
CA ILE A 544 26.22 11.50 6.41
C ILE A 544 26.82 12.91 6.39
N PHE A 545 27.41 13.30 7.52
CA PHE A 545 28.03 14.60 7.71
C PHE A 545 29.48 14.46 8.17
N ASP A 546 30.23 15.55 8.07
CA ASP A 546 31.48 15.70 8.79
C ASP A 546 31.25 15.51 10.30
N PRO A 547 32.03 14.64 10.98
CA PRO A 547 31.90 14.37 12.42
C PRO A 547 31.86 15.62 13.30
N THR A 548 32.55 16.68 12.89
CA THR A 548 32.62 17.95 13.64
C THR A 548 31.28 18.66 13.76
N ILE A 549 30.35 18.42 12.83
CA ILE A 549 29.03 19.06 12.81
C ILE A 549 27.86 18.10 13.07
N LYS A 550 28.11 16.79 13.24
CA LYS A 550 27.04 15.78 13.37
C LYS A 550 25.98 16.19 14.40
N GLN A 551 26.39 16.62 15.60
CA GLN A 551 25.43 16.99 16.66
C GLN A 551 24.55 18.18 16.26
N ALA A 552 25.15 19.22 15.67
CA ALA A 552 24.41 20.37 15.17
C ALA A 552 23.46 19.99 14.02
N ALA A 553 23.89 19.07 13.14
CA ALA A 553 23.08 18.55 12.06
C ALA A 553 21.91 17.68 12.56
N GLN A 554 22.09 16.88 13.61
CA GLN A 554 21.01 16.11 14.25
C GLN A 554 19.91 17.03 14.78
N ASP A 555 20.29 18.07 15.53
CA ASP A 555 19.34 19.00 16.14
C ASP A 555 18.60 19.82 15.07
N TRP A 556 19.31 20.26 14.02
CA TRP A 556 18.70 20.95 12.89
C TRP A 556 17.75 20.04 12.10
N LEU A 557 18.16 18.81 11.75
CA LEU A 557 17.31 17.85 11.03
C LEU A 557 16.02 17.56 11.80
N SER A 558 16.08 17.44 13.13
CA SER A 558 14.89 17.21 13.96
C SER A 558 13.85 18.33 13.82
N GLN A 559 14.27 19.58 13.64
CA GLN A 559 13.36 20.72 13.44
C GLN A 559 12.94 20.84 11.98
N GLU A 560 13.89 20.72 11.07
CA GLU A 560 13.67 20.94 9.64
C GLU A 560 12.72 19.91 9.03
N MET A 561 12.85 18.63 9.42
CA MET A 561 11.94 17.61 8.94
C MET A 561 10.48 17.90 9.35
N VAL A 562 10.25 18.42 10.56
CA VAL A 562 8.91 18.84 11.01
C VAL A 562 8.40 20.02 10.19
N THR A 563 9.26 20.99 9.87
CA THR A 563 8.92 22.12 8.99
C THR A 563 8.51 21.62 7.60
N VAL A 564 9.32 20.79 6.95
CA VAL A 564 9.01 20.24 5.62
C VAL A 564 7.77 19.35 5.65
N LYS A 565 7.58 18.58 6.73
CA LYS A 565 6.36 17.78 6.96
C LYS A 565 5.13 18.69 6.98
N ARG A 566 5.12 19.79 7.75
CA ARG A 566 4.02 20.77 7.77
C ARG A 566 3.75 21.40 6.40
N GLU A 567 4.79 21.63 5.60
CA GLU A 567 4.64 22.17 4.24
C GLU A 567 3.96 21.19 3.26
N LEU A 568 4.02 19.89 3.54
CA LEU A 568 3.61 18.80 2.66
C LEU A 568 2.49 17.90 3.23
N GLU A 569 2.09 18.06 4.50
CA GLU A 569 1.18 17.12 5.18
C GLU A 569 -0.25 17.11 4.62
N THR A 570 -0.63 18.16 3.87
CA THR A 570 -1.88 18.18 3.12
C THR A 570 -1.81 17.43 1.78
N ALA A 571 -0.61 17.10 1.31
CA ALA A 571 -0.34 16.45 0.02
C ALA A 571 0.23 15.03 0.17
N LEU A 572 0.97 14.74 1.24
CA LEU A 572 1.63 13.47 1.50
C LEU A 572 1.16 12.84 2.82
N PRO A 573 0.98 11.51 2.88
CA PRO A 573 0.45 10.83 4.06
C PRO A 573 1.54 10.63 5.12
N PHE A 574 1.67 11.57 6.06
CA PHE A 574 2.47 11.38 7.27
C PHE A 574 1.65 10.65 8.35
N ALA A 575 2.24 9.63 8.95
CA ALA A 575 1.67 8.87 10.06
C ALA A 575 1.96 9.53 11.41
N MET A 576 3.11 10.19 11.53
CA MET A 576 3.60 10.84 12.75
C MET A 576 4.56 11.98 12.41
N ASP A 577 4.99 12.71 13.43
CA ASP A 577 6.12 13.62 13.28
C ASP A 577 7.44 12.85 13.03
N PRO A 578 8.32 13.36 12.17
CA PRO A 578 9.64 12.78 11.95
C PRO A 578 10.45 12.68 13.23
N VAL A 579 11.30 11.64 13.36
CA VAL A 579 12.19 11.45 14.52
C VAL A 579 13.64 11.24 14.10
N VAL A 580 14.56 11.69 14.95
CA VAL A 580 16.00 11.42 14.83
C VAL A 580 16.39 10.35 15.84
N TYR A 581 17.19 9.38 15.40
CA TYR A 581 17.71 8.33 16.26
C TYR A 581 19.16 8.61 16.66
N ASP A 582 19.46 8.33 17.91
CA ASP A 582 20.81 7.96 18.32
C ASP A 582 20.96 6.45 18.13
N PHE A 583 22.13 6.00 17.66
CA PHE A 583 22.37 4.58 17.40
C PHE A 583 23.79 4.18 17.79
N GLN A 584 23.98 2.88 18.03
CA GLN A 584 25.30 2.26 18.13
C GLN A 584 25.34 0.93 17.39
N ILE A 585 26.51 0.51 16.93
CA ILE A 585 26.69 -0.82 16.32
C ILE A 585 26.56 -1.88 17.42
N ASN A 586 25.73 -2.89 17.18
CA ASN A 586 25.50 -4.00 18.10
C ASN A 586 26.37 -5.20 17.70
N ASP A 587 27.32 -5.59 18.55
CA ASP A 587 28.24 -6.71 18.30
C ASP A 587 27.74 -8.08 18.79
N HIS A 588 26.47 -8.18 19.22
CA HIS A 588 25.87 -9.42 19.73
C HIS A 588 24.79 -10.03 18.82
N GLY A 589 24.08 -9.20 18.03
CA GLY A 589 22.88 -9.61 17.31
C GLY A 589 21.77 -9.97 18.30
N THR A 590 21.29 -11.22 18.24
CA THR A 590 20.38 -11.78 19.24
C THR A 590 21.14 -12.33 20.45
N PHE A 591 20.74 -11.90 21.65
CA PHE A 591 21.34 -12.28 22.93
C PHE A 591 20.27 -12.62 23.97
N ALA A 592 20.46 -13.71 24.72
CA ALA A 592 19.52 -14.17 25.75
C ALA A 592 20.14 -14.19 27.16
N GLU A 593 19.30 -13.94 28.16
CA GLU A 593 19.63 -14.01 29.59
C GLU A 593 18.49 -14.71 30.35
N LEU A 594 18.83 -15.61 31.27
CA LEU A 594 17.86 -16.24 32.16
C LEU A 594 17.74 -15.45 33.46
N LEU A 595 16.62 -14.75 33.63
CA LEU A 595 16.34 -14.03 34.86
C LEU A 595 15.90 -15.00 35.96
N PRO A 596 16.59 -15.04 37.12
CA PRO A 596 16.23 -15.93 38.23
C PRO A 596 14.83 -15.64 38.78
N ALA A 597 14.10 -16.67 39.21
CA ALA A 597 12.70 -16.55 39.62
C ALA A 597 12.41 -15.45 40.66
N GLN A 598 13.34 -15.17 41.58
CA GLN A 598 13.14 -14.18 42.65
C GLN A 598 13.35 -12.72 42.18
N SER A 599 14.15 -12.52 41.14
CA SER A 599 14.46 -11.20 40.57
C SER A 599 13.81 -11.01 39.19
N ALA A 600 13.17 -12.03 38.65
CA ALA A 600 12.52 -12.00 37.35
C ALA A 600 11.37 -11.00 37.34
N ALA A 601 11.48 -10.01 36.47
CA ALA A 601 10.44 -9.02 36.24
C ALA A 601 10.20 -8.84 34.74
N LEU A 602 8.92 -8.70 34.39
CA LEU A 602 8.52 -8.28 33.05
C LEU A 602 8.57 -6.75 32.94
N PRO A 603 8.53 -6.20 31.71
CA PRO A 603 8.55 -4.75 31.51
C PRO A 603 7.43 -4.04 32.26
N GLN A 604 7.67 -2.81 32.73
CA GLN A 604 6.68 -2.14 33.56
C GLN A 604 5.33 -1.90 32.85
N LYS A 605 5.36 -1.54 31.57
CA LYS A 605 4.16 -1.38 30.74
C LYS A 605 3.35 -2.69 30.62
N TYR A 606 3.98 -3.87 30.73
CA TYR A 606 3.24 -5.15 30.84
C TYR A 606 2.36 -5.17 32.09
N TYR A 607 2.90 -4.77 33.24
CA TYR A 607 2.13 -4.73 34.49
C TYR A 607 1.01 -3.69 34.44
N ALA A 608 1.24 -2.53 33.80
CA ALA A 608 0.19 -1.53 33.58
C ALA A 608 -0.98 -2.07 32.73
N LEU A 609 -0.69 -2.94 31.75
CA LEU A 609 -1.71 -3.62 30.93
C LEU A 609 -2.46 -4.72 31.71
N MET A 610 -1.74 -5.52 32.51
CA MET A 610 -2.31 -6.72 33.13
C MET A 610 -2.99 -6.47 34.48
N MET A 611 -2.47 -5.53 35.27
CA MET A 611 -2.94 -5.26 36.62
C MET A 611 -4.42 -4.83 36.71
N PRO A 612 -4.97 -3.99 35.80
CA PRO A 612 -6.40 -3.69 35.80
C PRO A 612 -7.29 -4.94 35.64
N LYS A 613 -6.84 -5.94 34.87
CA LYS A 613 -7.56 -7.21 34.70
C LYS A 613 -7.52 -8.06 35.97
N TRP A 614 -6.40 -8.07 36.68
CA TRP A 614 -6.23 -8.81 37.93
C TRP A 614 -7.02 -8.18 39.08
N LEU A 615 -6.96 -6.86 39.24
CA LEU A 615 -7.63 -6.14 40.35
C LEU A 615 -9.16 -6.12 40.25
N ARG A 616 -9.73 -6.36 39.06
CA ARG A 616 -11.18 -6.56 38.89
C ARG A 616 -11.70 -7.88 39.50
N LYS A 617 -10.81 -8.83 39.80
CA LYS A 617 -11.16 -10.11 40.42
C LYS A 617 -10.90 -10.08 41.93
N PRO A 618 -11.75 -10.72 42.75
CA PRO A 618 -11.44 -10.97 44.16
C PRO A 618 -10.10 -11.70 44.34
N LEU A 619 -9.29 -11.32 45.33
CA LEU A 619 -7.97 -11.92 45.62
C LEU A 619 -7.96 -13.45 45.70
N ARG A 620 -9.05 -14.06 46.18
CA ARG A 620 -9.23 -15.52 46.29
C ARG A 620 -9.35 -16.23 44.94
N GLU A 621 -9.76 -15.53 43.89
CA GLU A 621 -9.94 -16.04 42.52
C GLU A 621 -8.67 -15.90 41.67
N LEU A 622 -7.66 -15.19 42.17
CA LEU A 622 -6.35 -15.09 41.52
C LEU A 622 -5.54 -16.36 41.75
N SER A 623 -4.77 -16.78 40.74
CA SER A 623 -3.86 -17.92 40.86
C SER A 623 -2.73 -17.61 41.85
N PRO A 624 -2.11 -18.63 42.48
CA PRO A 624 -0.97 -18.44 43.36
C PRO A 624 0.15 -17.61 42.72
N GLN A 625 0.45 -17.84 41.44
CA GLN A 625 1.46 -17.07 40.71
C GLN A 625 1.08 -15.59 40.58
N THR A 626 -0.16 -15.28 40.19
CA THR A 626 -0.61 -13.87 40.07
C THR A 626 -0.57 -13.13 41.41
N ARG A 627 -0.87 -13.81 42.52
CA ARG A 627 -0.77 -13.20 43.86
C ARG A 627 0.67 -12.86 44.22
N GLU A 628 1.60 -13.76 43.94
CA GLU A 628 3.03 -13.51 44.19
C GLU A 628 3.58 -12.40 43.29
N GLU A 629 3.09 -12.28 42.05
CA GLU A 629 3.42 -11.15 41.17
C GLU A 629 2.93 -9.82 41.73
N LEU A 630 1.69 -9.73 42.20
CA LEU A 630 1.17 -8.51 42.86
C LEU A 630 1.97 -8.16 44.12
N ALA A 631 2.38 -9.16 44.91
CA ALA A 631 3.27 -8.96 46.05
C ALA A 631 4.66 -8.45 45.62
N GLY A 632 5.21 -8.99 44.53
CA GLY A 632 6.45 -8.55 43.91
C GLY A 632 6.39 -7.09 43.46
N ILE A 633 5.32 -6.69 42.77
CA ILE A 633 5.09 -5.30 42.35
C ILE A 633 5.07 -4.37 43.57
N SER A 634 4.34 -4.76 44.62
CA SER A 634 4.29 -3.97 45.87
C SER A 634 5.68 -3.78 46.50
N ARG A 635 6.49 -4.85 46.57
CA ARG A 635 7.88 -4.78 47.07
C ARG A 635 8.73 -3.83 46.22
N ARG A 636 8.68 -3.96 44.89
CA ARG A 636 9.43 -3.11 43.95
C ARG A 636 9.03 -1.63 44.04
N CYS A 637 7.74 -1.33 44.04
CA CYS A 637 7.25 0.04 44.19
C CYS A 637 7.57 0.66 45.56
N SER A 638 7.88 -0.15 46.56
CA SER A 638 8.28 0.30 47.90
C SER A 638 9.80 0.43 48.06
N ASP A 639 10.60 -0.05 47.09
CA ASP A 639 12.06 0.04 47.13
C ASP A 639 12.52 1.36 46.47
N PRO A 640 13.08 2.31 47.24
CA PRO A 640 13.57 3.58 46.70
C PRO A 640 14.78 3.42 45.76
N ASN A 641 15.41 2.25 45.70
CA ASN A 641 16.54 1.96 44.81
C ASN A 641 16.12 1.32 43.48
N ASP A 642 14.86 0.88 43.32
CA ASP A 642 14.36 0.35 42.06
C ASP A 642 13.96 1.50 41.12
N LEU A 643 14.96 2.04 40.42
CA LEU A 643 14.80 3.16 39.49
C LEU A 643 13.87 2.84 38.29
N GLU A 644 13.56 1.57 38.05
CA GLU A 644 12.61 1.14 37.00
C GLU A 644 11.17 1.03 37.51
N ALA A 645 10.92 1.10 38.82
CA ALA A 645 9.59 0.99 39.41
C ALA A 645 8.84 2.35 39.42
N ASN A 646 8.23 2.73 38.28
CA ASN A 646 7.36 3.91 38.20
C ASN A 646 5.95 3.65 38.82
N ALA A 647 5.82 3.72 40.14
CA ALA A 647 4.53 3.49 40.83
C ALA A 647 3.38 4.38 40.29
N ALA A 648 3.69 5.59 39.81
CA ALA A 648 2.71 6.50 39.25
C ALA A 648 2.07 5.96 37.95
N LEU A 649 2.85 5.34 37.06
CA LEU A 649 2.32 4.69 35.84
C LEU A 649 1.30 3.59 36.18
N LEU A 650 1.64 2.75 37.16
CA LEU A 650 0.78 1.66 37.60
C LEU A 650 -0.51 2.17 38.25
N LEU A 651 -0.41 3.18 39.12
CA LEU A 651 -1.59 3.81 39.74
C LEU A 651 -2.53 4.43 38.69
N ARG A 652 -1.98 5.14 37.69
CA ARG A 652 -2.76 5.72 36.58
C ARG A 652 -3.50 4.66 35.76
N SER A 653 -2.94 3.46 35.62
CA SER A 653 -3.59 2.37 34.87
C SER A 653 -4.86 1.81 35.53
N VAL A 654 -5.04 2.03 36.85
CA VAL A 654 -6.15 1.46 37.64
C VAL A 654 -7.16 2.53 38.05
N LEU A 655 -6.72 3.78 38.19
CA LEU A 655 -7.57 4.90 38.60
C LEU A 655 -8.33 5.49 37.39
N PRO A 656 -9.61 5.88 37.56
CA PRO A 656 -10.32 6.65 36.54
C PRO A 656 -9.60 8.00 36.35
N SER A 657 -9.26 8.33 35.11
CA SER A 657 -8.52 9.54 34.78
C SER A 657 -9.26 10.34 33.71
N ASP A 658 -9.32 11.68 33.85
CA ASP A 658 -9.91 12.62 32.89
C ASP A 658 -9.14 12.69 31.54
N SER A 659 -8.04 11.92 31.43
CA SER A 659 -7.03 12.02 30.38
C SER A 659 -7.38 11.36 29.04
N GLN A 660 -8.57 10.78 28.85
CA GLN A 660 -9.02 10.41 27.50
C GLN A 660 -9.10 11.64 26.57
N ALA A 661 -9.24 12.84 27.13
CA ALA A 661 -9.26 14.10 26.36
C ALA A 661 -7.87 14.76 26.17
N GLU A 662 -6.82 14.33 26.88
CA GLU A 662 -5.50 15.00 26.87
C GLU A 662 -4.41 14.23 26.10
N ASN A 663 -4.41 12.90 26.13
CA ASN A 663 -3.42 12.12 25.36
C ASN A 663 -3.71 12.08 23.86
N GLU A 664 -4.95 12.35 23.43
CA GLU A 664 -5.31 12.49 22.00
C GLU A 664 -4.83 13.83 21.40
N LYS A 665 -4.50 14.83 22.24
CA LYS A 665 -4.11 16.17 21.78
C LYS A 665 -2.63 16.32 21.41
N ASN A 666 -1.75 15.48 21.93
CA ASN A 666 -0.30 15.66 21.74
C ASN A 666 0.26 14.95 20.48
N ASP A 667 -0.46 13.99 19.91
CA ASP A 667 0.01 13.21 18.73
C ASP A 667 -0.85 13.46 17.46
N ALA A 668 -1.86 14.34 17.52
CA ALA A 668 -2.65 14.72 16.35
C ALA A 668 -2.07 15.97 15.66
N PRO A 669 -1.83 15.96 14.33
CA PRO A 669 -1.39 17.15 13.62
C PRO A 669 -2.44 18.27 13.72
N SER A 670 -1.96 19.51 13.84
CA SER A 670 -2.72 20.74 14.05
C SER A 670 -3.61 21.15 12.87
N MET A 671 -4.62 20.34 12.54
CA MET A 671 -5.75 20.77 11.72
C MET A 671 -6.73 21.53 12.62
N SER A 672 -7.25 22.66 12.14
CA SER A 672 -8.17 23.56 12.85
C SER A 672 -9.18 22.77 13.70
N ASP A 673 -9.17 23.00 15.02
CA ASP A 673 -9.99 22.32 16.04
C ASP A 673 -11.46 22.81 15.97
N ASP A 674 -12.04 22.83 14.77
CA ASP A 674 -13.44 23.13 14.56
C ASP A 674 -14.26 21.92 14.98
N SER A 675 -15.14 22.14 15.95
CA SER A 675 -16.13 21.13 16.33
C SER A 675 -16.88 20.61 15.09
N LEU A 676 -17.18 19.30 15.06
CA LEU A 676 -17.95 18.68 13.97
C LEU A 676 -19.23 19.46 13.62
N ALA A 677 -19.91 20.02 14.62
CA ALA A 677 -21.10 20.85 14.44
C ALA A 677 -20.82 22.14 13.63
N ALA A 678 -19.68 22.79 13.84
CA ALA A 678 -19.27 23.97 13.07
C ALA A 678 -19.00 23.61 11.61
N ILE A 679 -18.33 22.48 11.37
CA ILE A 679 -18.03 21.96 10.02
C ILE A 679 -19.32 21.68 9.24
N LEU A 680 -20.27 20.98 9.85
CA LEU A 680 -21.56 20.69 9.24
C LEU A 680 -22.32 21.98 8.88
N LYS A 681 -22.37 22.95 9.81
CA LYS A 681 -23.08 24.22 9.58
C LYS A 681 -22.46 25.05 8.44
N ARG A 682 -21.13 25.22 8.41
CA ARG A 682 -20.46 26.05 7.40
C ARG A 682 -20.48 25.45 5.99
N SER A 683 -20.54 24.11 5.91
CA SER A 683 -20.45 23.36 4.65
C SER A 683 -21.83 23.05 4.05
N GLY A 684 -22.91 23.60 4.61
CA GLY A 684 -24.27 23.46 4.08
C GLY A 684 -24.91 22.10 4.35
N PHE A 685 -24.64 21.49 5.51
CA PHE A 685 -25.26 20.21 5.90
C PHE A 685 -26.79 20.31 5.95
N ASP A 686 -27.47 19.49 5.15
CA ASP A 686 -28.93 19.37 5.15
C ASP A 686 -29.35 18.26 6.11
N ARG A 687 -29.67 18.65 7.35
CA ARG A 687 -30.07 17.70 8.40
C ARG A 687 -31.34 16.93 8.05
N ALA A 688 -32.29 17.55 7.36
CA ALA A 688 -33.53 16.88 6.98
C ALA A 688 -33.26 15.79 5.94
N GLN A 689 -32.40 16.08 4.95
CA GLN A 689 -31.96 15.08 3.97
C GLN A 689 -31.19 13.94 4.64
N HIS A 690 -30.25 14.23 5.55
CA HIS A 690 -29.46 13.21 6.26
C HIS A 690 -30.37 12.27 7.07
N GLU A 691 -31.30 12.82 7.83
CA GLU A 691 -32.26 12.02 8.62
C GLU A 691 -33.16 11.16 7.73
N GLN A 692 -33.59 11.68 6.59
CA GLN A 692 -34.38 10.93 5.61
C GLN A 692 -33.56 9.76 5.03
N ILE A 693 -32.32 10.00 4.58
CA ILE A 693 -31.42 8.97 4.07
C ILE A 693 -31.15 7.91 5.13
N ARG A 694 -30.91 8.31 6.38
CA ARG A 694 -30.69 7.39 7.50
C ARG A 694 -31.93 6.53 7.77
N ALA A 695 -33.12 7.12 7.75
CA ALA A 695 -34.37 6.39 7.92
C ALA A 695 -34.61 5.38 6.76
N ASP A 696 -34.37 5.81 5.52
CA ASP A 696 -34.52 4.97 4.33
C ASP A 696 -33.46 3.86 4.28
N MET A 697 -32.24 4.14 4.75
CA MET A 697 -31.21 3.13 4.96
C MET A 697 -31.69 2.13 6.03
N ARG A 698 -32.12 2.55 7.21
CA ARG A 698 -32.63 1.59 8.23
C ARG A 698 -33.81 0.76 7.72
N ALA A 699 -34.71 1.36 6.95
CA ALA A 699 -35.86 0.69 6.32
C ALA A 699 -35.49 -0.24 5.14
N GLY A 700 -34.24 -0.25 4.69
CA GLY A 700 -33.78 -1.09 3.58
C GLY A 700 -34.13 -0.57 2.19
N LYS A 701 -34.61 0.68 2.07
CA LYS A 701 -34.81 1.34 0.77
C LYS A 701 -33.51 1.80 0.14
N PHE A 702 -32.53 2.16 0.98
CA PHE A 702 -31.16 2.42 0.58
C PHE A 702 -30.22 1.40 1.23
N GLY A 703 -29.18 1.03 0.50
CA GLY A 703 -28.22 -0.01 0.88
C GLY A 703 -27.51 -0.53 -0.36
N LEU A 704 -26.50 -1.37 -0.17
CA LEU A 704 -25.67 -1.84 -1.28
C LEU A 704 -26.47 -2.68 -2.28
N ALA A 705 -27.36 -3.55 -1.78
CA ALA A 705 -28.28 -4.31 -2.61
C ALA A 705 -29.28 -3.41 -3.37
N ALA A 706 -29.76 -2.35 -2.72
CA ALA A 706 -30.75 -1.43 -3.29
C ALA A 706 -30.15 -0.45 -4.32
N ASN A 707 -28.82 -0.34 -4.40
CA ASN A 707 -28.15 0.42 -5.46
C ASN A 707 -28.37 -0.21 -6.85
N ARG A 708 -28.52 -1.55 -6.92
CA ARG A 708 -28.61 -2.29 -8.18
C ARG A 708 -29.90 -1.98 -8.92
N LEU A 709 -29.80 -1.80 -10.23
CA LEU A 709 -30.94 -1.75 -11.13
C LEU A 709 -31.69 -3.10 -11.12
N SER A 710 -32.97 -3.08 -11.49
CA SER A 710 -33.76 -4.32 -11.59
C SER A 710 -33.14 -5.30 -12.59
N ARG A 711 -33.11 -6.58 -12.24
CA ARG A 711 -32.66 -7.67 -13.13
C ARG A 711 -33.56 -7.85 -14.35
N ASP A 712 -34.81 -7.38 -14.30
CA ASP A 712 -35.74 -7.42 -15.44
C ASP A 712 -35.42 -6.36 -16.50
N LEU A 713 -34.55 -5.40 -16.18
CA LEU A 713 -34.16 -4.34 -17.09
C LEU A 713 -33.19 -4.90 -18.13
N LYS A 714 -33.55 -4.81 -19.40
CA LYS A 714 -32.65 -5.19 -20.50
C LYS A 714 -31.51 -4.18 -20.60
N ILE A 715 -30.30 -4.64 -20.28
CA ILE A 715 -29.04 -3.91 -20.41
C ILE A 715 -28.16 -4.66 -21.43
N THR A 716 -27.76 -3.98 -22.49
CA THR A 716 -26.89 -4.55 -23.54
C THR A 716 -25.79 -3.57 -23.91
N ASP A 717 -24.75 -4.05 -24.59
CA ASP A 717 -23.71 -3.19 -25.16
C ASP A 717 -24.29 -2.20 -26.20
N VAL A 718 -23.56 -1.11 -26.43
CA VAL A 718 -23.88 -0.13 -27.47
C VAL A 718 -23.46 -0.61 -28.86
N THR A 719 -24.00 0.02 -29.89
CA THR A 719 -23.61 -0.22 -31.30
C THR A 719 -22.96 1.03 -31.88
N PRO A 720 -22.28 0.96 -33.04
CA PRO A 720 -21.69 2.12 -33.69
C PRO A 720 -22.67 3.27 -34.00
N ALA A 721 -23.98 3.01 -34.01
CA ALA A 721 -24.99 4.06 -34.21
C ALA A 721 -25.25 4.92 -32.95
N HIS A 722 -24.75 4.50 -31.78
CA HIS A 722 -24.99 5.14 -30.49
C HIS A 722 -23.79 5.96 -29.99
N VAL A 723 -22.66 5.89 -30.69
CA VAL A 723 -21.40 6.54 -30.31
C VAL A 723 -20.76 7.17 -31.53
N THR A 724 -19.97 8.23 -31.32
CA THR A 724 -19.05 8.75 -32.32
C THR A 724 -17.64 8.26 -32.00
N ASP A 725 -17.07 7.43 -32.86
CA ASP A 725 -15.70 6.92 -32.66
C ASP A 725 -14.67 7.87 -33.27
N THR A 726 -13.71 8.31 -32.47
CA THR A 726 -12.69 9.30 -32.87
C THR A 726 -11.28 8.73 -32.89
N ARG A 727 -11.12 7.43 -32.66
CA ARG A 727 -9.80 6.77 -32.58
C ARG A 727 -9.05 6.77 -33.91
N ASP A 728 -9.75 6.80 -35.04
CA ASP A 728 -9.18 6.92 -36.38
C ASP A 728 -8.95 8.39 -36.82
N GLY A 729 -9.15 9.34 -35.89
CA GLY A 729 -9.06 10.77 -36.15
C GLY A 729 -10.43 11.44 -36.27
N VAL A 730 -10.41 12.77 -36.31
CA VAL A 730 -11.59 13.63 -36.42
C VAL A 730 -11.38 14.57 -37.61
N GLU A 731 -12.46 14.93 -38.30
CA GLU A 731 -12.39 15.85 -39.45
C GLU A 731 -11.67 17.17 -39.12
N ASP A 732 -10.72 17.60 -39.96
CA ASP A 732 -9.98 18.85 -39.79
C ASP A 732 -10.87 20.10 -39.62
N ARG A 733 -12.08 20.06 -40.19
CA ARG A 733 -13.07 21.14 -40.06
C ARG A 733 -13.51 21.31 -38.60
N LEU A 734 -13.70 20.22 -37.86
CA LEU A 734 -14.07 20.25 -36.45
C LEU A 734 -12.91 20.76 -35.60
N ALA A 735 -11.69 20.32 -35.87
CA ALA A 735 -10.49 20.86 -35.21
C ALA A 735 -10.35 22.37 -35.40
N LYS A 736 -10.65 22.91 -36.60
CA LYS A 736 -10.68 24.35 -36.86
C LYS A 736 -11.80 25.06 -36.10
N LEU A 737 -13.00 24.48 -36.05
CA LEU A 737 -14.14 25.02 -35.31
C LEU A 737 -13.82 25.14 -33.82
N GLY A 738 -13.31 24.08 -33.19
CA GLY A 738 -12.93 24.12 -31.78
C GLY A 738 -11.73 25.05 -31.52
N SER A 739 -10.73 25.08 -32.41
CA SER A 739 -9.60 26.03 -32.31
C SER A 739 -10.07 27.49 -32.31
N GLN A 740 -11.01 27.84 -33.19
CA GLN A 740 -11.57 29.18 -33.24
C GLN A 740 -12.38 29.50 -31.97
N ALA A 741 -13.22 28.56 -31.50
CA ALA A 741 -13.99 28.74 -30.28
C ALA A 741 -13.10 28.88 -29.02
N ILE A 742 -11.96 28.20 -28.98
CA ILE A 742 -10.93 28.39 -27.94
C ILE A 742 -10.35 29.81 -28.01
N ALA A 743 -9.94 30.25 -29.21
CA ALA A 743 -9.38 31.59 -29.42
C ALA A 743 -10.38 32.71 -29.04
N ASP A 744 -11.68 32.47 -29.30
CA ASP A 744 -12.78 33.37 -28.95
C ASP A 744 -13.17 33.32 -27.46
N GLY A 745 -12.49 32.49 -26.66
CA GLY A 745 -12.74 32.36 -25.23
C GLY A 745 -14.13 31.80 -24.92
N GLN A 746 -14.56 30.76 -25.64
CA GLN A 746 -15.89 30.15 -25.44
C GLN A 746 -15.89 28.95 -24.49
N VAL A 747 -14.73 28.47 -24.03
CA VAL A 747 -14.59 27.25 -23.22
C VAL A 747 -13.85 27.50 -21.91
N GLY A 748 -14.32 26.87 -20.83
CA GLY A 748 -13.64 26.76 -19.54
C GLY A 748 -13.46 25.31 -19.10
N VAL A 749 -12.65 25.08 -18.08
CA VAL A 749 -12.37 23.74 -17.53
C VAL A 749 -12.92 23.61 -16.12
N ILE A 750 -13.50 22.46 -15.78
CA ILE A 750 -13.84 22.06 -14.42
C ILE A 750 -13.05 20.80 -14.06
N THR A 751 -12.17 20.89 -13.06
CA THR A 751 -11.48 19.75 -12.48
C THR A 751 -12.11 19.34 -11.16
N LEU A 752 -12.59 18.09 -11.09
CA LEU A 752 -13.20 17.52 -9.90
C LEU A 752 -12.14 17.13 -8.86
N ALA A 753 -12.03 17.91 -7.79
CA ALA A 753 -11.02 17.74 -6.73
C ALA A 753 -11.62 17.78 -5.30
N ALA A 754 -12.93 17.54 -5.16
CA ALA A 754 -13.58 17.51 -3.85
C ALA A 754 -13.24 16.25 -3.01
N GLY A 755 -12.87 15.15 -3.66
CA GLY A 755 -12.55 13.88 -3.01
C GLY A 755 -11.13 13.84 -2.41
N VAL A 756 -10.98 13.16 -1.26
CA VAL A 756 -9.67 12.91 -0.61
C VAL A 756 -8.92 11.69 -1.16
N GLY A 757 -9.45 11.05 -2.20
CA GLY A 757 -8.78 9.92 -2.87
C GLY A 757 -8.43 8.77 -1.94
N SER A 758 -9.39 8.26 -1.15
CA SER A 758 -9.13 7.28 -0.09
C SER A 758 -8.38 6.03 -0.54
N ARG A 759 -8.56 5.56 -1.78
CA ARG A 759 -7.77 4.45 -2.35
C ARG A 759 -6.30 4.83 -2.57
N TRP A 760 -6.06 6.04 -3.08
CA TRP A 760 -4.72 6.57 -3.32
C TRP A 760 -3.94 6.78 -2.03
N THR A 761 -4.62 7.33 -1.02
CA THR A 761 -4.02 7.76 0.24
C THR A 761 -4.20 6.73 1.36
N GLN A 762 -4.80 5.57 1.05
CA GLN A 762 -5.20 4.54 2.01
C GLN A 762 -5.93 5.13 3.21
N GLY A 763 -6.87 6.05 2.98
CA GLY A 763 -7.69 6.68 4.03
C GLY A 763 -6.96 7.72 4.89
N ALA A 764 -5.74 8.15 4.54
CA ALA A 764 -4.97 9.13 5.30
C ALA A 764 -5.57 10.55 5.32
N GLY A 765 -6.60 10.82 4.52
CA GLY A 765 -7.33 12.10 4.54
C GLY A 765 -6.59 13.28 3.89
N VAL A 766 -5.51 13.02 3.14
CA VAL A 766 -4.77 14.06 2.40
C VAL A 766 -5.42 14.38 1.05
N CYS A 767 -5.09 15.53 0.46
CA CYS A 767 -5.65 15.97 -0.80
C CYS A 767 -4.93 15.32 -1.99
N LYS A 768 -5.58 14.37 -2.66
CA LYS A 768 -5.05 13.69 -3.86
C LYS A 768 -4.61 14.68 -4.94
N ALA A 769 -5.34 15.77 -5.15
CA ALA A 769 -5.02 16.77 -6.16
C ALA A 769 -3.61 17.38 -5.99
N LEU A 770 -3.15 17.49 -4.74
CA LEU A 770 -1.86 18.09 -4.38
C LEU A 770 -0.73 17.06 -4.28
N HIS A 771 -1.05 15.76 -4.32
CA HIS A 771 -0.08 14.69 -4.10
C HIS A 771 0.99 14.67 -5.19
N PRO A 772 2.29 14.89 -4.88
CA PRO A 772 3.37 14.78 -5.84
C PRO A 772 3.71 13.31 -6.08
N PHE A 773 3.32 12.74 -7.22
CA PHE A 773 3.35 11.28 -7.42
C PHE A 773 4.30 10.78 -8.52
N HIS A 774 4.69 11.64 -9.46
CA HIS A 774 5.55 11.28 -10.58
C HIS A 774 6.46 12.43 -10.97
N ARG A 775 7.64 12.11 -11.50
CA ARG A 775 8.59 13.10 -12.00
C ARG A 775 8.30 13.45 -13.46
N PHE A 776 7.94 14.69 -13.71
CA PHE A 776 7.85 15.25 -15.05
C PHE A 776 8.84 16.39 -15.19
N ALA A 777 9.61 16.37 -16.29
CA ALA A 777 10.71 17.31 -16.52
C ALA A 777 11.65 17.45 -15.30
N GLY A 778 12.03 16.30 -14.72
CA GLY A 778 12.98 16.21 -13.60
C GLY A 778 12.44 16.61 -12.21
N LYS A 779 11.20 17.11 -12.09
CA LYS A 779 10.60 17.50 -10.79
C LYS A 779 9.37 16.64 -10.49
N HIS A 780 9.16 16.30 -9.21
CA HIS A 780 7.90 15.69 -8.78
C HIS A 780 6.74 16.69 -8.97
N ARG A 781 5.73 16.31 -9.76
CA ARG A 781 4.55 17.15 -10.05
C ARG A 781 3.29 16.55 -9.42
N SER A 782 2.36 17.42 -9.05
CA SER A 782 1.04 17.03 -8.53
C SER A 782 0.01 16.80 -9.65
N PHE A 783 -1.11 16.15 -9.34
CA PHE A 783 -2.22 15.99 -10.29
C PHE A 783 -2.75 17.36 -10.76
N LEU A 784 -2.91 18.30 -9.84
CA LEU A 784 -3.43 19.63 -10.14
C LEU A 784 -2.50 20.41 -11.08
N GLU A 785 -1.21 20.35 -10.80
CA GLU A 785 -0.18 21.01 -11.61
C GLU A 785 -0.17 20.51 -13.06
N ILE A 786 -0.35 19.21 -13.28
CA ILE A 786 -0.46 18.62 -14.62
C ILE A 786 -1.63 19.25 -15.40
N HIS A 787 -2.80 19.39 -14.79
CA HIS A 787 -3.97 19.96 -15.47
C HIS A 787 -3.79 21.44 -15.82
N LEU A 788 -3.19 22.22 -14.92
CA LEU A 788 -2.85 23.62 -15.20
C LEU A 788 -1.79 23.74 -16.31
N ALA A 789 -0.82 22.83 -16.36
CA ALA A 789 0.21 22.77 -17.40
C ALA A 789 -0.37 22.42 -18.79
N LYS A 790 -1.36 21.52 -18.85
CA LYS A 790 -2.10 21.22 -20.09
C LYS A 790 -2.93 22.40 -20.56
N ASN A 791 -3.65 23.05 -19.66
CA ASN A 791 -4.45 24.22 -20.00
C ASN A 791 -3.56 25.37 -20.55
N ARG A 792 -2.38 25.58 -19.92
CA ARG A 792 -1.37 26.50 -20.44
C ARG A 792 -0.89 26.12 -21.85
N ALA A 793 -0.68 24.82 -22.13
CA ALA A 793 -0.26 24.37 -23.46
C ALA A 793 -1.33 24.69 -24.52
N THR A 794 -2.60 24.33 -24.27
CA THR A 794 -3.71 24.61 -25.18
C THR A 794 -3.87 26.11 -25.43
N THR A 795 -3.86 26.93 -24.37
CA THR A 795 -3.99 28.39 -24.51
C THR A 795 -2.82 28.99 -25.29
N ALA A 796 -1.59 28.52 -25.08
CA ALA A 796 -0.43 28.97 -25.84
C ALA A 796 -0.47 28.56 -27.32
N GLN A 797 -1.09 27.43 -27.64
CA GLN A 797 -1.19 26.91 -29.02
C GLN A 797 -2.29 27.59 -29.84
N HIS A 798 -3.46 27.84 -29.24
CA HIS A 798 -4.64 28.32 -29.97
C HIS A 798 -4.97 29.80 -29.71
N GLY A 799 -4.38 30.42 -28.70
CA GLY A 799 -4.75 31.75 -28.23
C GLY A 799 -6.02 31.73 -27.35
N GLY A 800 -6.50 32.91 -26.97
CA GLY A 800 -7.66 33.06 -26.08
C GLY A 800 -7.32 32.92 -24.59
N VAL A 801 -8.36 32.74 -23.77
CA VAL A 801 -8.25 32.53 -22.31
C VAL A 801 -9.22 31.42 -21.92
N ILE A 802 -8.71 30.36 -21.28
CA ILE A 802 -9.50 29.23 -20.78
C ILE A 802 -9.51 29.29 -19.24
N PRO A 803 -10.59 29.76 -18.61
CA PRO A 803 -10.69 29.79 -17.15
C PRO A 803 -10.71 28.37 -16.59
N HIS A 804 -9.98 28.14 -15.51
CA HIS A 804 -9.84 26.84 -14.87
C HIS A 804 -10.52 26.84 -13.49
N VAL A 805 -11.56 26.04 -13.34
CA VAL A 805 -12.29 25.87 -12.08
C VAL A 805 -11.87 24.57 -11.41
N ILE A 806 -11.51 24.65 -10.13
CA ILE A 806 -11.19 23.51 -9.29
C ILE A 806 -12.29 23.38 -8.26
N THR A 807 -13.08 22.31 -8.32
CA THR A 807 -14.14 22.05 -7.34
C THR A 807 -13.56 21.37 -6.12
N THR A 808 -13.99 21.79 -4.94
CA THR A 808 -13.43 21.34 -3.66
C THR A 808 -14.53 20.90 -2.70
N SER A 809 -14.14 20.18 -1.66
CA SER A 809 -14.98 19.96 -0.49
C SER A 809 -14.38 20.68 0.71
N TRP A 810 -15.09 20.64 1.84
CA TRP A 810 -14.54 21.05 3.12
C TRP A 810 -13.14 20.44 3.41
N MET A 811 -12.90 19.21 2.97
CA MET A 811 -11.65 18.49 3.23
C MET A 811 -10.48 18.96 2.34
N THR A 812 -10.76 19.58 1.19
CA THR A 812 -9.74 19.91 0.18
C THR A 812 -9.59 21.41 -0.10
N ASP A 813 -10.58 22.23 0.26
CA ASP A 813 -10.66 23.65 -0.11
C ASP A 813 -9.47 24.47 0.39
N GLU A 814 -9.24 24.49 1.71
CA GLU A 814 -8.19 25.29 2.34
C GLU A 814 -6.79 24.87 1.86
N ALA A 815 -6.55 23.55 1.76
CA ALA A 815 -5.29 23.00 1.29
C ALA A 815 -5.01 23.43 -0.17
N ILE A 816 -5.99 23.33 -1.05
CA ILE A 816 -5.84 23.71 -2.47
C ILE A 816 -5.58 25.21 -2.59
N ARG A 817 -6.34 26.06 -1.88
CA ARG A 817 -6.13 27.53 -1.89
C ARG A 817 -4.73 27.91 -1.43
N THR A 818 -4.32 27.37 -0.29
CA THR A 818 -2.99 27.65 0.29
C THR A 818 -1.87 27.29 -0.69
N VAL A 819 -1.97 26.15 -1.36
CA VAL A 819 -0.95 25.73 -2.33
C VAL A 819 -1.00 26.56 -3.61
N LEU A 820 -2.17 26.90 -4.14
CA LEU A 820 -2.30 27.78 -5.31
C LEU A 820 -1.70 29.16 -5.03
N ASP A 821 -1.97 29.75 -3.87
CA ASP A 821 -1.40 31.04 -3.46
C ASP A 821 0.13 30.94 -3.33
N ARG A 822 0.63 29.92 -2.64
CA ARG A 822 2.07 29.69 -2.44
C ARG A 822 2.83 29.46 -3.75
N THR A 823 2.21 28.76 -4.69
CA THR A 823 2.84 28.38 -5.98
C THR A 823 2.52 29.37 -7.11
N GLN A 824 1.74 30.42 -6.83
CA GLN A 824 1.22 31.36 -7.82
C GLN A 824 0.57 30.62 -9.00
N ASN A 825 -0.42 29.76 -8.68
CA ASN A 825 -1.11 28.89 -9.64
C ASN A 825 -0.16 28.01 -10.47
N TYR A 826 0.97 27.58 -9.91
CA TYR A 826 2.03 26.84 -10.61
C TYR A 826 2.54 27.54 -11.89
N GLY A 827 2.44 28.87 -11.95
CA GLY A 827 2.80 29.67 -13.12
C GLY A 827 1.82 29.54 -14.29
N HIS A 828 0.54 29.26 -14.02
CA HIS A 828 -0.53 29.37 -15.00
C HIS A 828 -0.99 30.83 -15.12
N ASP A 829 -0.98 31.37 -16.35
CA ASP A 829 -1.25 32.79 -16.62
C ASP A 829 -2.74 33.14 -16.70
N GLY A 830 -3.62 32.15 -16.87
CA GLY A 830 -5.07 32.33 -16.99
C GLY A 830 -5.82 32.39 -15.65
N PRO A 831 -7.13 32.69 -15.67
CA PRO A 831 -7.96 32.71 -14.47
C PRO A 831 -8.09 31.32 -13.84
N VAL A 832 -7.71 31.20 -12.56
CA VAL A 832 -7.91 29.98 -11.75
C VAL A 832 -8.90 30.30 -10.63
N HIS A 833 -9.98 29.52 -10.55
CA HIS A 833 -11.03 29.68 -9.57
C HIS A 833 -11.18 28.42 -8.72
N VAL A 834 -11.33 28.59 -7.41
CA VAL A 834 -11.66 27.50 -6.49
C VAL A 834 -13.14 27.57 -6.13
N SER A 835 -13.91 26.57 -6.55
CA SER A 835 -15.34 26.44 -6.32
C SER A 835 -15.60 25.61 -5.05
N SER A 836 -15.81 26.32 -3.93
CA SER A 836 -16.00 25.70 -2.62
C SER A 836 -17.30 24.89 -2.53
N GLY A 837 -17.19 23.65 -2.06
CA GLY A 837 -18.34 22.77 -1.82
C GLY A 837 -19.34 23.36 -0.82
N ARG A 838 -20.63 23.31 -1.17
CA ARG A 838 -21.77 23.74 -0.32
C ARG A 838 -22.70 22.58 0.05
N SER A 839 -22.21 21.35 -0.10
CA SER A 839 -22.90 20.13 0.27
C SER A 839 -21.92 19.20 1.01
N VAL A 840 -22.32 18.71 2.18
CA VAL A 840 -21.54 17.77 3.01
C VAL A 840 -22.48 16.71 3.58
N GLY A 841 -21.97 15.49 3.76
CA GLY A 841 -22.66 14.40 4.45
C GLY A 841 -21.95 14.02 5.74
N LEU A 842 -22.68 13.42 6.66
CA LEU A 842 -22.16 12.81 7.89
C LEU A 842 -22.12 11.30 7.69
N ARG A 843 -20.96 10.67 7.92
CA ARG A 843 -20.78 9.23 7.78
C ARG A 843 -21.61 8.48 8.81
N MET A 844 -22.01 7.26 8.46
CA MET A 844 -22.78 6.38 9.33
C MET A 844 -22.03 5.07 9.58
N VAL A 845 -22.32 4.44 10.72
CA VAL A 845 -21.93 3.04 10.95
C VAL A 845 -22.66 2.19 9.90
N PRO A 846 -21.97 1.29 9.18
CA PRO A 846 -22.58 0.53 8.09
C PRO A 846 -23.65 -0.42 8.62
N MET A 847 -24.63 -0.75 7.77
CA MET A 847 -25.55 -1.83 8.06
C MET A 847 -24.84 -3.18 7.91
N VAL A 848 -25.08 -4.11 8.83
CA VAL A 848 -24.51 -5.45 8.82
C VAL A 848 -24.91 -6.20 7.55
N ARG A 849 -26.16 -6.03 7.10
CA ARG A 849 -26.62 -6.59 5.81
C ARG A 849 -25.85 -6.05 4.60
N ASP A 850 -25.41 -4.79 4.64
CA ASP A 850 -24.64 -4.19 3.55
C ASP A 850 -23.20 -4.70 3.56
N LEU A 851 -22.63 -4.94 4.76
CA LEU A 851 -21.35 -5.63 4.92
C LEU A 851 -21.40 -7.06 4.36
N HIS A 852 -22.41 -7.85 4.74
CA HIS A 852 -22.61 -9.20 4.19
C HIS A 852 -22.77 -9.17 2.67
N PHE A 853 -23.58 -8.27 2.12
CA PHE A 853 -23.72 -8.11 0.69
C PHE A 853 -22.39 -7.80 -0.01
N LEU A 854 -21.58 -6.88 0.54
CA LEU A 854 -20.24 -6.60 0.00
C LEU A 854 -19.34 -7.84 -0.01
N TRP A 855 -19.48 -8.72 0.97
CA TRP A 855 -18.62 -9.89 1.16
C TRP A 855 -19.08 -11.15 0.42
N GLU A 856 -20.38 -11.28 0.18
CA GLU A 856 -21.01 -12.50 -0.33
C GLU A 856 -21.51 -12.33 -1.77
N GLU A 857 -21.97 -11.13 -2.15
CA GLU A 857 -22.64 -10.87 -3.43
C GLU A 857 -21.80 -10.04 -4.42
N THR A 858 -20.64 -9.55 -3.99
CA THR A 858 -19.68 -8.84 -4.86
C THR A 858 -18.54 -9.79 -5.18
N ALA A 859 -18.18 -9.93 -6.45
CA ALA A 859 -17.15 -10.87 -6.83
C ALA A 859 -15.80 -10.41 -6.25
N GLN A 860 -15.15 -11.32 -5.54
CA GLN A 860 -13.90 -11.04 -4.86
C GLN A 860 -12.91 -12.13 -5.19
N GLN A 861 -11.67 -11.72 -5.37
CA GLN A 861 -10.58 -12.66 -5.52
C GLN A 861 -10.58 -13.58 -4.30
N VAL A 862 -10.60 -14.89 -4.55
CA VAL A 862 -10.30 -15.88 -3.55
C VAL A 862 -8.82 -15.68 -3.21
N LEU A 863 -8.53 -15.50 -1.93
CA LEU A 863 -7.14 -15.38 -1.49
C LEU A 863 -6.55 -16.78 -1.30
N ASP A 864 -5.26 -16.88 -1.00
CA ASP A 864 -4.77 -18.17 -0.52
C ASP A 864 -5.51 -18.62 0.75
N GLN A 865 -5.47 -19.91 1.06
CA GLN A 865 -6.28 -20.49 2.14
C GLN A 865 -6.13 -19.75 3.48
N GLN A 866 -4.92 -19.27 3.79
CA GLN A 866 -4.64 -18.63 5.07
C GLN A 866 -5.11 -17.18 5.08
N GLN A 867 -4.81 -16.43 4.02
CA GLN A 867 -5.33 -15.08 3.81
C GLN A 867 -6.86 -15.06 3.78
N GLN A 868 -7.50 -16.09 3.21
CA GLN A 868 -8.95 -16.23 3.18
C GLN A 868 -9.54 -16.39 4.59
N LYS A 869 -8.97 -17.26 5.44
CA LYS A 869 -9.37 -17.41 6.84
C LYS A 869 -9.20 -16.09 7.62
N MET A 870 -8.07 -15.42 7.42
CA MET A 870 -7.83 -14.10 8.02
C MET A 870 -8.90 -13.08 7.60
N ARG A 871 -9.23 -13.06 6.31
CA ARG A 871 -10.27 -12.17 5.79
C ARG A 871 -11.63 -12.45 6.43
N GLU A 872 -12.03 -13.72 6.56
CA GLU A 872 -13.31 -14.11 7.18
C GLU A 872 -13.40 -13.73 8.66
N SER A 873 -12.32 -13.95 9.41
CA SER A 873 -12.23 -13.57 10.82
C SER A 873 -12.30 -12.03 11.00
N ALA A 874 -11.58 -11.27 10.16
CA ALA A 874 -11.67 -9.81 10.15
C ALA A 874 -13.09 -9.31 9.81
N ARG A 875 -13.77 -9.94 8.85
CA ARG A 875 -15.17 -9.62 8.49
C ARG A 875 -16.11 -9.83 9.68
N SER A 876 -15.96 -10.93 10.40
CA SER A 876 -16.77 -11.20 11.59
C SER A 876 -16.53 -10.17 12.69
N ALA A 877 -15.29 -9.74 12.91
CA ALA A 877 -14.97 -8.68 13.86
C ALA A 877 -15.63 -7.34 13.48
N ILE A 878 -15.58 -6.97 12.19
CA ILE A 878 -16.22 -5.75 11.65
C ILE A 878 -17.75 -5.81 11.81
N ALA A 879 -18.38 -6.94 11.49
CA ALA A 879 -19.82 -7.10 11.64
C ALA A 879 -20.26 -6.95 13.11
N ASN A 880 -19.53 -7.58 14.04
CA ASN A 880 -19.78 -7.45 15.47
C ASN A 880 -19.59 -6.01 15.96
N TRP A 881 -18.57 -5.31 15.48
CA TRP A 881 -18.36 -3.89 15.78
C TRP A 881 -19.57 -3.05 15.32
N ALA A 882 -20.01 -3.20 14.07
CA ALA A 882 -21.15 -2.45 13.55
C ALA A 882 -22.43 -2.69 14.38
N GLN A 883 -22.67 -3.93 14.84
CA GLN A 883 -23.78 -4.26 15.72
C GLN A 883 -23.67 -3.59 17.10
N GLN A 884 -22.51 -3.69 17.74
CA GLN A 884 -22.29 -3.17 19.09
C GLN A 884 -22.31 -1.65 19.14
N THR A 885 -21.77 -0.98 18.12
CA THR A 885 -21.80 0.48 17.99
C THR A 885 -23.20 1.00 17.60
N GLY A 886 -24.00 0.16 16.95
CA GLY A 886 -25.35 0.47 16.47
C GLY A 886 -25.35 0.80 14.98
N GLU A 887 -25.70 -0.19 14.16
CA GLU A 887 -25.73 -0.05 12.71
C GLU A 887 -26.66 1.08 12.23
N GLY A 888 -26.21 1.85 11.25
CA GLY A 888 -26.92 3.02 10.73
C GLY A 888 -27.07 4.18 11.72
N SER A 889 -26.26 4.23 12.77
CA SER A 889 -26.07 5.43 13.60
C SER A 889 -25.03 6.37 12.97
N ASP A 890 -24.97 7.62 13.42
CA ASP A 890 -23.95 8.56 12.95
C ASP A 890 -22.57 8.15 13.49
N TYR A 891 -21.55 8.12 12.62
CA TYR A 891 -20.18 7.82 13.01
C TYR A 891 -19.49 9.09 13.51
N ILE A 892 -19.37 9.22 14.84
CA ILE A 892 -18.83 10.42 15.52
C ILE A 892 -17.59 10.15 16.39
N ASP A 893 -17.21 8.88 16.56
CA ASP A 893 -16.09 8.43 17.40
C ASP A 893 -14.76 8.44 16.62
N ASN A 894 -14.41 9.61 16.07
CA ASN A 894 -13.17 9.89 15.35
C ASN A 894 -12.93 11.41 15.24
N VAL A 895 -11.78 11.83 14.70
CA VAL A 895 -11.53 13.24 14.36
C VAL A 895 -12.54 13.74 13.33
N ALA A 896 -12.96 15.00 13.42
CA ALA A 896 -14.10 15.52 12.67
C ALA A 896 -13.99 15.34 11.14
N ALA A 897 -12.79 15.44 10.58
CA ALA A 897 -12.52 15.19 9.16
C ALA A 897 -12.81 13.74 8.74
N GLN A 898 -12.61 12.78 9.64
CA GLN A 898 -12.92 11.37 9.41
C GLN A 898 -14.41 11.05 9.64
N CYS A 899 -15.21 11.99 10.14
CA CYS A 899 -16.65 11.83 10.33
C CYS A 899 -17.48 12.35 9.15
N VAL A 900 -16.97 13.30 8.35
CA VAL A 900 -17.71 13.93 7.24
C VAL A 900 -17.26 13.42 5.86
N HIS A 901 -18.13 13.51 4.85
CA HIS A 901 -17.79 13.13 3.48
C HIS A 901 -18.38 14.07 2.42
N PRO A 902 -17.76 14.21 1.23
CA PRO A 902 -18.43 14.78 0.07
C PRO A 902 -19.56 13.86 -0.41
N VAL A 903 -20.65 14.44 -0.90
CA VAL A 903 -21.91 13.73 -1.24
C VAL A 903 -21.97 13.22 -2.69
N GLY A 904 -20.81 12.96 -3.29
CA GLY A 904 -20.67 12.53 -4.68
C GLY A 904 -20.46 13.68 -5.67
N HIS A 905 -19.79 13.34 -6.78
CA HIS A 905 -19.30 14.31 -7.76
C HIS A 905 -20.41 15.02 -8.54
N TRP A 906 -21.65 14.52 -8.52
CA TRP A 906 -22.77 15.27 -9.10
C TRP A 906 -22.92 16.64 -8.44
N TYR A 907 -22.77 16.74 -7.12
CA TYR A 907 -22.93 18.02 -6.40
C TYR A 907 -21.82 19.03 -6.68
N GLU A 908 -20.68 18.61 -7.22
CA GLU A 908 -19.58 19.52 -7.54
C GLU A 908 -19.99 20.54 -8.63
N VAL A 909 -20.80 20.14 -9.62
CA VAL A 909 -21.27 21.05 -10.68
C VAL A 909 -22.32 22.05 -10.17
N PRO A 910 -23.44 21.64 -9.55
CA PRO A 910 -24.41 22.56 -8.96
C PRO A 910 -23.82 23.46 -7.87
N ASN A 911 -22.73 23.04 -7.20
CA ASN A 911 -22.05 23.92 -6.25
C ASN A 911 -21.50 25.18 -6.93
N LEU A 912 -21.09 25.14 -8.21
CA LEU A 912 -20.70 26.35 -8.95
C LEU A 912 -21.87 27.36 -9.04
N PHE A 913 -23.11 26.87 -9.09
CA PHE A 913 -24.31 27.72 -9.12
C PHE A 913 -24.53 28.31 -7.72
N ARG A 914 -24.53 27.42 -6.71
CA ARG A 914 -24.85 27.76 -5.31
C ARG A 914 -23.83 28.67 -4.65
N ASN A 915 -22.55 28.54 -5.00
CA ASN A 915 -21.48 29.35 -4.44
C ASN A 915 -21.15 30.60 -5.29
N GLY A 916 -21.85 30.81 -6.41
CA GLY A 916 -21.68 31.97 -7.30
C GLY A 916 -20.48 31.91 -8.25
N THR A 917 -19.70 30.82 -8.27
CA THR A 917 -18.54 30.69 -9.16
C THR A 917 -18.93 30.76 -10.63
N LEU A 918 -20.01 30.09 -11.05
CA LEU A 918 -20.45 30.16 -12.45
C LEU A 918 -20.93 31.57 -12.83
N SER A 919 -21.68 32.24 -11.95
CA SER A 919 -22.11 33.64 -12.17
C SER A 919 -20.91 34.58 -12.31
N GLN A 920 -19.85 34.37 -11.52
CA GLN A 920 -18.62 35.15 -11.63
C GLN A 920 -17.91 34.89 -12.97
N LEU A 921 -17.74 33.62 -13.37
CA LEU A 921 -17.12 33.25 -14.65
C LEU A 921 -17.84 33.86 -15.86
N LEU A 922 -19.17 33.78 -15.88
CA LEU A 922 -19.98 34.32 -16.98
C LEU A 922 -19.95 35.86 -17.03
N ARG A 923 -19.70 36.53 -15.90
CA ARG A 923 -19.49 37.99 -15.86
C ARG A 923 -18.10 38.38 -16.34
N ASP A 924 -17.08 37.64 -15.92
CA ASP A 924 -15.68 37.90 -16.27
C ASP A 924 -15.40 37.56 -17.74
N GLN A 925 -16.09 36.55 -18.28
CA GLN A 925 -15.95 36.08 -19.65
C GLN A 925 -17.33 35.84 -20.30
N PRO A 926 -18.02 36.90 -20.78
CA PRO A 926 -19.37 36.78 -21.36
C PRO A 926 -19.46 35.87 -22.60
N SER A 927 -18.34 35.67 -23.30
CA SER A 927 -18.21 34.74 -24.43
C SER A 927 -18.25 33.27 -24.02
N LEU A 928 -18.06 32.96 -22.73
CA LEU A 928 -18.09 31.59 -22.22
C LEU A 928 -19.46 30.95 -22.50
N ARG A 929 -19.41 29.79 -23.15
CA ARG A 929 -20.58 29.00 -23.53
C ARG A 929 -20.45 27.53 -23.17
N TYR A 930 -19.22 27.02 -23.15
CA TYR A 930 -18.95 25.61 -22.95
C TYR A 930 -18.04 25.36 -21.76
N LEU A 931 -18.19 24.21 -21.13
CA LEU A 931 -17.30 23.72 -20.08
C LEU A 931 -16.83 22.30 -20.40
N MET A 932 -15.56 22.02 -20.15
CA MET A 932 -15.03 20.66 -20.12
C MET A 932 -14.81 20.24 -18.67
N LEU A 933 -15.61 19.30 -18.20
CA LEU A 933 -15.47 18.68 -16.89
C LEU A 933 -14.59 17.43 -16.99
N HIS A 934 -13.69 17.22 -16.03
CA HIS A 934 -12.94 15.97 -15.90
C HIS A 934 -12.58 15.65 -14.45
N ASN A 935 -12.32 14.37 -14.16
CA ASN A 935 -11.75 13.94 -12.87
C ASN A 935 -10.29 14.41 -12.72
N ILE A 936 -9.89 14.70 -11.48
CA ILE A 936 -8.49 15.04 -11.14
C ILE A 936 -7.48 13.95 -11.55
N ASP A 937 -7.90 12.68 -11.61
CA ASP A 937 -7.04 11.55 -11.94
C ASP A 937 -7.14 11.06 -13.41
N THR A 938 -7.96 11.70 -14.25
CA THR A 938 -7.98 11.49 -15.70
C THR A 938 -6.90 12.35 -16.36
N LEU A 939 -5.63 11.92 -16.25
CA LEU A 939 -4.48 12.76 -16.59
C LEU A 939 -4.35 13.08 -18.09
N GLY A 940 -4.95 12.29 -18.98
CA GLY A 940 -4.93 12.53 -20.42
C GLY A 940 -5.95 13.56 -20.92
N ALA A 941 -6.91 13.98 -20.09
CA ALA A 941 -7.99 14.88 -20.50
C ALA A 941 -7.48 16.33 -20.67
N ASN A 942 -7.55 16.88 -21.87
CA ASN A 942 -7.28 18.30 -22.16
C ASN A 942 -8.38 18.87 -23.05
N VAL A 943 -8.40 20.21 -23.19
CA VAL A 943 -9.27 20.89 -24.17
C VAL A 943 -8.72 20.62 -25.57
N ASP A 944 -9.13 19.50 -26.14
CA ASP A 944 -8.78 19.08 -27.50
C ASP A 944 -9.68 19.81 -28.51
N PRO A 945 -9.13 20.54 -29.49
CA PRO A 945 -9.92 21.34 -30.40
C PRO A 945 -10.83 20.50 -31.32
N ALA A 946 -10.46 19.26 -31.64
CA ALA A 946 -11.25 18.41 -32.52
C ALA A 946 -12.46 17.83 -31.80
N LEU A 947 -12.27 17.32 -30.59
CA LEU A 947 -13.37 16.84 -29.73
C LEU A 947 -14.28 17.98 -29.28
N PHE A 948 -13.71 19.15 -29.00
CA PHE A 948 -14.50 20.33 -28.69
C PHE A 948 -15.35 20.78 -29.89
N GLY A 949 -14.76 20.83 -31.08
CA GLY A 949 -15.49 21.11 -32.32
C GLY A 949 -16.63 20.13 -32.58
N LEU A 950 -16.41 18.84 -32.30
CA LEU A 950 -17.44 17.80 -32.40
C LEU A 950 -18.64 18.07 -31.46
N HIS A 951 -18.37 18.46 -30.21
CA HIS A 951 -19.43 18.84 -29.26
C HIS A 951 -20.20 20.08 -29.71
N ILE A 952 -19.50 21.10 -30.23
CA ILE A 952 -20.14 22.32 -30.77
C ILE A 952 -21.08 21.96 -31.94
N GLU A 953 -20.62 21.11 -32.86
CA GLU A 953 -21.41 20.69 -34.01
C GLU A 953 -22.63 19.85 -33.61
N SER A 954 -22.48 18.96 -32.63
CA SER A 954 -23.59 18.10 -32.21
C SER A 954 -24.73 18.89 -31.58
N GLY A 955 -24.45 20.07 -31.01
CA GLY A 955 -25.44 20.91 -30.31
C GLY A 955 -26.02 20.25 -29.05
N ALA A 956 -25.35 19.23 -28.53
CA ALA A 956 -25.83 18.44 -27.40
C ALA A 956 -25.62 19.20 -26.08
N THR A 957 -26.48 18.94 -25.09
CA THR A 957 -26.30 19.49 -23.75
C THR A 957 -25.05 18.92 -23.09
N LEU A 958 -24.88 17.59 -23.17
CA LEU A 958 -23.75 16.87 -22.58
C LEU A 958 -23.13 15.92 -23.61
N SER A 959 -21.80 15.88 -23.71
CA SER A 959 -21.08 14.86 -24.47
C SER A 959 -20.05 14.16 -23.60
N TYR A 960 -20.22 12.87 -23.39
CA TYR A 960 -19.39 12.04 -22.51
C TYR A 960 -18.31 11.33 -23.31
N GLU A 961 -17.06 11.44 -22.86
CA GLU A 961 -15.97 10.65 -23.43
C GLU A 961 -15.91 9.27 -22.75
N VAL A 962 -15.82 8.22 -23.56
CA VAL A 962 -15.61 6.84 -23.11
C VAL A 962 -14.36 6.27 -23.76
N ILE A 963 -13.75 5.28 -23.11
CA ILE A 963 -12.55 4.59 -23.59
C ILE A 963 -12.80 3.08 -23.71
N PRO A 964 -12.03 2.35 -24.54
CA PRO A 964 -12.02 0.89 -24.51
C PRO A 964 -11.73 0.37 -23.11
N ARG A 965 -12.50 -0.64 -22.68
CA ARG A 965 -12.39 -1.25 -21.34
C ARG A 965 -11.21 -2.22 -21.26
N ARG A 966 -10.39 -2.09 -20.22
CA ARG A 966 -9.43 -3.11 -19.76
C ARG A 966 -9.93 -3.82 -18.51
N LEU A 967 -9.27 -4.93 -18.14
CA LEU A 967 -9.62 -5.73 -16.96
C LEU A 967 -9.61 -4.90 -15.66
N GLU A 968 -8.65 -3.99 -15.52
CA GLU A 968 -8.52 -3.13 -14.34
C GLU A 968 -9.57 -2.01 -14.26
N ASP A 969 -10.28 -1.72 -15.36
CA ASP A 969 -11.27 -0.65 -15.42
C ASP A 969 -12.57 -1.11 -14.76
N ARG A 970 -12.68 -0.85 -13.46
CA ARG A 970 -13.86 -1.13 -12.64
C ARG A 970 -14.71 0.12 -12.46
N GLY A 971 -15.99 0.01 -12.77
CA GLY A 971 -16.95 1.08 -12.57
C GLY A 971 -17.86 1.30 -13.78
N GLY A 972 -18.35 2.53 -13.91
CA GLY A 972 -19.40 2.86 -14.86
C GLY A 972 -19.06 2.52 -16.32
N GLY A 973 -19.95 1.78 -16.97
CA GLY A 973 -19.85 1.44 -18.39
C GLY A 973 -20.94 2.11 -19.22
N LEU A 974 -20.68 2.29 -20.51
CA LEU A 974 -21.71 2.74 -21.45
C LEU A 974 -22.55 1.54 -21.90
N ALA A 975 -23.87 1.63 -21.70
CA ALA A 975 -24.80 0.57 -22.04
C ALA A 975 -26.09 1.11 -22.68
N LEU A 976 -26.79 0.25 -23.41
CA LEU A 976 -28.18 0.46 -23.77
C LEU A 976 -29.08 -0.06 -22.66
N VAL A 977 -29.74 0.86 -21.95
CA VAL A 977 -30.69 0.55 -20.88
C VAL A 977 -32.10 0.81 -21.39
N ALA A 978 -32.87 -0.27 -21.55
CA ALA A 978 -34.20 -0.23 -22.19
C ALA A 978 -34.17 0.49 -23.55
N GLY A 979 -33.11 0.26 -24.34
CA GLY A 979 -32.94 0.81 -25.69
C GLY A 979 -32.37 2.23 -25.76
N ARG A 980 -32.04 2.87 -24.63
CA ARG A 980 -31.40 4.19 -24.61
C ARG A 980 -29.95 4.11 -24.12
N PRO A 981 -28.98 4.75 -24.79
CA PRO A 981 -27.62 4.85 -24.28
C PRO A 981 -27.57 5.59 -22.94
N ARG A 982 -26.91 5.00 -21.94
CA ARG A 982 -26.71 5.56 -20.61
C ARG A 982 -25.35 5.11 -20.06
N LEU A 983 -24.75 5.96 -19.23
CA LEU A 983 -23.70 5.52 -18.33
C LEU A 983 -24.35 4.82 -17.14
N VAL A 984 -23.95 3.59 -16.89
CA VAL A 984 -24.45 2.79 -15.77
C VAL A 984 -23.28 2.53 -14.85
N GLU A 985 -23.35 3.07 -13.64
CA GLU A 985 -22.32 2.93 -12.62
C GLU A 985 -22.17 1.45 -12.19
N GLY A 986 -20.94 1.01 -11.93
CA GLY A 986 -20.69 -0.40 -11.59
C GLY A 986 -21.47 -0.86 -10.36
N LEU A 987 -21.63 0.01 -9.36
CA LEU A 987 -22.45 -0.25 -8.16
C LEU A 987 -23.96 -0.35 -8.44
N ALA A 988 -24.41 0.11 -9.61
CA ALA A 988 -25.79 0.04 -10.06
C ALA A 988 -26.04 -1.15 -11.00
N MET A 989 -25.00 -1.87 -11.43
CA MET A 989 -25.15 -3.04 -12.30
C MET A 989 -25.91 -4.16 -11.58
N PRO A 990 -26.92 -4.80 -12.20
CA PRO A 990 -27.63 -5.93 -11.61
C PRO A 990 -26.73 -7.16 -11.40
N ASP A 991 -25.76 -7.34 -12.28
CA ASP A 991 -24.83 -8.47 -12.39
C ASP A 991 -23.53 -7.99 -13.05
N GLU A 992 -22.38 -8.38 -12.51
CA GLU A 992 -21.05 -8.08 -13.07
C GLU A 992 -20.86 -8.66 -14.48
N ARG A 993 -21.52 -9.78 -14.82
CA ARG A 993 -21.49 -10.36 -16.17
C ARG A 993 -21.90 -9.36 -17.24
N ILE A 994 -22.86 -8.50 -16.93
CA ILE A 994 -23.31 -7.45 -17.85
C ILE A 994 -22.18 -6.43 -18.03
N GLU A 995 -21.51 -6.03 -16.94
CA GLU A 995 -20.43 -5.04 -16.95
C GLU A 995 -19.28 -5.47 -17.87
N PHE A 996 -18.85 -6.73 -17.79
CA PHE A 996 -17.79 -7.30 -18.63
C PHE A 996 -18.19 -7.49 -20.10
N GLY A 997 -19.50 -7.52 -20.37
CA GLY A 997 -20.03 -7.48 -21.74
C GLY A 997 -20.01 -6.09 -22.39
N LEU A 998 -19.70 -5.02 -21.64
CA LEU A 998 -19.66 -3.65 -22.17
C LEU A 998 -18.26 -3.28 -22.64
N LYS A 999 -18.16 -2.79 -23.88
CA LYS A 999 -16.86 -2.46 -24.51
C LYS A 999 -16.23 -1.18 -23.99
N PHE A 1000 -17.04 -0.29 -23.43
CA PHE A 1000 -16.63 1.07 -23.11
C PHE A 1000 -16.76 1.41 -21.64
N TYR A 1001 -15.71 2.03 -21.12
CA TYR A 1001 -15.58 2.53 -19.76
C TYR A 1001 -15.71 4.06 -19.73
N ASN A 1002 -16.38 4.59 -18.71
CA ASN A 1002 -16.57 6.02 -18.53
C ASN A 1002 -15.25 6.70 -18.11
N SER A 1003 -14.73 7.60 -18.95
CA SER A 1003 -13.50 8.36 -18.63
C SER A 1003 -13.71 9.48 -17.60
N MET A 1004 -14.98 9.77 -17.27
CA MET A 1004 -15.40 10.91 -16.46
C MET A 1004 -14.96 12.27 -17.04
N THR A 1005 -14.82 12.34 -18.36
CA THR A 1005 -14.68 13.60 -19.10
C THR A 1005 -16.00 13.94 -19.80
N THR A 1006 -16.49 15.16 -19.62
CA THR A 1006 -17.79 15.62 -20.16
C THR A 1006 -17.67 17.03 -20.72
N TRP A 1007 -18.11 17.21 -21.96
CA TRP A 1007 -18.33 18.52 -22.57
C TRP A 1007 -19.76 18.98 -22.29
N ILE A 1008 -19.92 20.26 -21.94
CA ILE A 1008 -21.16 20.83 -21.41
C ILE A 1008 -21.47 22.13 -22.14
N ASP A 1009 -22.67 22.26 -22.71
CA ASP A 1009 -23.24 23.58 -23.08
C ASP A 1009 -23.89 24.20 -21.83
N VAL A 1010 -23.40 25.37 -21.42
CA VAL A 1010 -23.77 26.02 -20.16
C VAL A 1010 -25.25 26.39 -20.14
N ASP A 1011 -25.76 26.95 -21.24
CA ASP A 1011 -27.12 27.46 -21.30
C ASP A 1011 -28.12 26.29 -21.32
N ALA A 1012 -27.83 25.26 -22.12
CA ALA A 1012 -28.65 24.04 -22.13
C ALA A 1012 -28.64 23.31 -20.78
N LEU A 1013 -27.51 23.31 -20.06
CA LEU A 1013 -27.45 22.74 -18.72
C LEU A 1013 -28.30 23.55 -17.74
N LEU A 1014 -28.23 24.88 -17.75
CA LEU A 1014 -29.05 25.74 -16.88
C LEU A 1014 -30.55 25.52 -17.15
N ASP A 1015 -30.94 25.46 -18.43
CA ASP A 1015 -32.31 25.21 -18.85
C ASP A 1015 -32.83 23.87 -18.29
N SER A 1016 -31.99 22.83 -18.23
CA SER A 1016 -32.37 21.53 -17.65
C SER A 1016 -32.68 21.60 -16.14
N PHE A 1017 -32.09 22.56 -15.42
CA PHE A 1017 -32.41 22.87 -14.02
C PHE A 1017 -33.60 23.85 -13.88
N GLY A 1018 -34.16 24.34 -14.99
CA GLY A 1018 -35.17 25.40 -14.99
C GLY A 1018 -34.59 26.77 -14.63
N LEU A 1019 -33.30 26.99 -14.91
CA LEU A 1019 -32.57 28.22 -14.63
C LEU A 1019 -32.11 28.86 -15.95
N ASP A 1020 -31.83 30.15 -15.91
CA ASP A 1020 -31.07 30.86 -16.95
C ASP A 1020 -29.85 31.54 -16.32
N ARG A 1021 -29.02 32.23 -17.13
CA ARG A 1021 -27.84 32.95 -16.63
C ARG A 1021 -28.18 34.00 -15.55
N ASN A 1022 -29.37 34.63 -15.62
CA ASN A 1022 -29.78 35.66 -14.66
C ASN A 1022 -30.20 35.05 -13.31
N SER A 1023 -30.82 33.87 -13.37
CA SER A 1023 -31.30 33.10 -12.22
C SER A 1023 -30.16 32.75 -11.25
N LEU A 1024 -28.91 32.66 -11.74
CA LEU A 1024 -27.73 32.39 -10.91
C LEU A 1024 -27.47 33.45 -9.83
N ASN A 1025 -28.09 34.63 -9.91
CA ASN A 1025 -27.98 35.67 -8.89
C ASN A 1025 -29.03 35.55 -7.77
N ASP A 1026 -30.00 34.62 -7.89
CA ASP A 1026 -30.99 34.32 -6.86
C ASP A 1026 -30.67 32.98 -6.18
N ALA A 1027 -30.04 33.06 -5.00
CA ALA A 1027 -29.66 31.88 -4.23
C ALA A 1027 -30.84 30.97 -3.86
N SER A 1028 -32.04 31.52 -3.64
CA SER A 1028 -33.22 30.72 -3.27
C SER A 1028 -33.76 29.94 -4.47
N ALA A 1029 -33.78 30.57 -5.66
CA ALA A 1029 -34.16 29.90 -6.90
C ALA A 1029 -33.16 28.78 -7.25
N VAL A 1030 -31.85 29.05 -7.12
CA VAL A 1030 -30.80 28.06 -7.36
C VAL A 1030 -30.92 26.88 -6.39
N ASP A 1031 -31.05 27.12 -5.08
CA ASP A 1031 -31.17 26.04 -4.10
C ASP A 1031 -32.42 25.16 -4.34
N ALA A 1032 -33.54 25.77 -4.74
CA ALA A 1032 -34.75 25.05 -5.09
C ALA A 1032 -34.56 24.16 -6.34
N ALA A 1033 -33.98 24.73 -7.41
CA ALA A 1033 -33.69 24.01 -8.65
C ALA A 1033 -32.73 22.84 -8.44
N VAL A 1034 -31.66 23.04 -7.66
CA VAL A 1034 -30.70 21.98 -7.34
C VAL A 1034 -31.36 20.86 -6.54
N ARG A 1035 -32.20 21.17 -5.55
CA ARG A 1035 -32.96 20.14 -4.80
C ARG A 1035 -33.92 19.36 -5.70
N GLN A 1036 -34.61 20.05 -6.60
CA GLN A 1036 -35.56 19.44 -7.51
C GLN A 1036 -34.87 18.50 -8.51
N MET A 1037 -33.72 18.89 -9.06
CA MET A 1037 -32.90 18.02 -9.90
C MET A 1037 -32.32 16.83 -9.11
N ALA A 1038 -31.78 17.08 -7.91
CA ALA A 1038 -31.20 16.02 -7.07
C ALA A 1038 -32.19 14.90 -6.75
N ALA A 1039 -33.48 15.25 -6.57
CA ALA A 1039 -34.55 14.30 -6.29
C ALA A 1039 -34.89 13.39 -7.49
N ARG A 1040 -34.52 13.77 -8.72
CA ARG A 1040 -34.71 12.98 -9.95
C ARG A 1040 -33.61 11.94 -10.14
N LEU A 1041 -32.49 12.08 -9.44
CA LEU A 1041 -31.31 11.22 -9.59
C LEU A 1041 -31.28 10.13 -8.51
N PRO A 1042 -30.68 8.96 -8.80
CA PRO A 1042 -30.41 7.92 -7.80
C PRO A 1042 -29.63 8.45 -6.60
N THR A 1043 -29.79 7.79 -5.46
CA THR A 1043 -28.95 7.99 -4.26
C THR A 1043 -28.31 6.65 -3.94
N TYR A 1044 -26.99 6.58 -3.95
CA TYR A 1044 -26.26 5.34 -3.71
C TYR A 1044 -25.67 5.31 -2.32
N ILE A 1045 -25.67 4.14 -1.67
CA ILE A 1045 -24.90 3.89 -0.45
C ILE A 1045 -23.58 3.24 -0.83
N THR A 1046 -22.47 3.83 -0.38
CA THR A 1046 -21.13 3.27 -0.57
C THR A 1046 -20.46 3.03 0.77
N LEU A 1047 -19.63 1.99 0.83
CA LEU A 1047 -18.76 1.72 1.96
C LEU A 1047 -17.38 2.30 1.66
N LYS A 1048 -16.82 3.05 2.61
CA LYS A 1048 -15.44 3.58 2.55
C LYS A 1048 -14.71 3.21 3.81
N GLU A 1049 -13.39 3.18 3.70
CA GLU A 1049 -12.49 2.96 4.82
C GLU A 1049 -12.03 4.29 5.41
N VAL A 1050 -12.09 4.42 6.73
CA VAL A 1050 -11.54 5.55 7.48
C VAL A 1050 -10.51 5.05 8.48
N LYS A 1051 -9.43 5.82 8.65
CA LYS A 1051 -8.39 5.53 9.63
C LYS A 1051 -8.75 6.11 10.99
N LYS A 1052 -8.61 5.30 12.04
CA LYS A 1052 -8.63 5.72 13.44
C LYS A 1052 -7.24 5.53 14.03
N ARG A 1053 -6.60 6.62 14.42
CA ARG A 1053 -5.25 6.61 15.00
C ARG A 1053 -5.31 6.54 16.52
N TRP A 1054 -4.41 5.76 17.11
CA TRP A 1054 -4.25 5.67 18.56
C TRP A 1054 -2.83 5.28 18.95
N GLY A 1055 -2.44 5.58 20.19
CA GLY A 1055 -1.08 5.35 20.69
C GLY A 1055 -0.01 6.03 19.84
N HIS A 1056 1.19 5.45 19.79
CA HIS A 1056 2.32 5.97 18.99
C HIS A 1056 2.26 5.46 17.54
N ALA A 1057 1.39 6.06 16.72
CA ALA A 1057 1.21 5.78 15.28
C ALA A 1057 0.59 4.42 14.93
N GLN A 1058 -0.32 3.89 15.78
CA GLN A 1058 -1.16 2.76 15.38
C GLN A 1058 -2.38 3.25 14.61
N GLU A 1059 -2.80 2.48 13.61
CA GLU A 1059 -3.91 2.79 12.73
C GLU A 1059 -4.84 1.58 12.65
N ASP A 1060 -6.10 1.79 13.00
CA ASP A 1060 -7.20 0.88 12.65
C ASP A 1060 -7.94 1.42 11.42
N VAL A 1061 -8.47 0.52 10.61
CA VAL A 1061 -9.29 0.86 9.45
C VAL A 1061 -10.70 0.35 9.68
N PHE A 1062 -11.67 1.27 9.72
CA PHE A 1062 -13.08 0.95 9.89
C PHE A 1062 -13.86 1.21 8.60
N PRO A 1063 -14.77 0.31 8.19
CA PRO A 1063 -15.72 0.61 7.14
C PRO A 1063 -16.83 1.52 7.67
N VAL A 1064 -17.16 2.53 6.90
CA VAL A 1064 -18.24 3.49 7.16
C VAL A 1064 -19.14 3.60 5.94
N ALA A 1065 -20.44 3.79 6.18
CA ALA A 1065 -21.42 4.05 5.14
C ALA A 1065 -21.54 5.55 4.86
N GLN A 1066 -21.68 5.89 3.58
CA GLN A 1066 -21.91 7.24 3.10
C GLN A 1066 -22.81 7.21 1.87
N PHE A 1067 -23.53 8.31 1.62
CA PHE A 1067 -24.38 8.43 0.43
C PHE A 1067 -23.72 9.29 -0.66
N GLU A 1068 -23.94 8.93 -1.93
CA GLU A 1068 -23.37 9.65 -3.06
C GLU A 1068 -24.39 9.81 -4.20
N LYS A 1069 -24.30 10.92 -4.94
CA LYS A 1069 -24.92 11.12 -6.27
C LYS A 1069 -23.84 11.28 -7.33
N LEU A 1070 -24.02 10.62 -8.48
CA LEU A 1070 -22.97 10.49 -9.49
C LEU A 1070 -23.35 11.26 -10.76
N TRP A 1071 -22.39 11.99 -11.32
CA TRP A 1071 -22.55 12.81 -12.54
C TRP A 1071 -22.98 12.00 -13.77
N GLY A 1072 -22.56 10.72 -13.86
CA GLY A 1072 -22.99 9.82 -14.93
C GLY A 1072 -24.51 9.62 -14.98
N ASP A 1073 -25.20 9.74 -13.83
CA ASP A 1073 -26.65 9.57 -13.74
C ASP A 1073 -27.43 10.67 -14.48
N MET A 1074 -26.80 11.78 -14.87
CA MET A 1074 -27.44 12.77 -15.75
C MET A 1074 -27.91 12.13 -17.07
N THR A 1075 -27.20 11.10 -17.55
CA THR A 1075 -27.59 10.28 -18.71
C THR A 1075 -28.83 9.42 -18.46
N THR A 1076 -29.41 9.40 -17.26
CA THR A 1076 -30.68 8.72 -16.95
C THR A 1076 -31.91 9.59 -17.22
N LEU A 1077 -31.72 10.90 -17.38
CA LEU A 1077 -32.78 11.88 -17.61
C LEU A 1077 -33.12 11.96 -19.12
N PRO A 1078 -34.40 11.78 -19.53
CA PRO A 1078 -34.83 11.75 -20.94
C PRO A 1078 -34.79 13.11 -21.64
N ASP A 1079 -34.87 14.18 -20.87
CA ASP A 1079 -34.91 15.58 -21.26
C ASP A 1079 -33.52 16.22 -21.41
N ILE A 1080 -32.44 15.49 -21.12
CA ILE A 1080 -31.07 15.96 -21.31
C ILE A 1080 -30.46 15.26 -22.53
N ASP A 1081 -30.15 16.03 -23.57
CA ASP A 1081 -29.49 15.50 -24.76
C ASP A 1081 -28.03 15.12 -24.42
N SER A 1082 -27.77 13.82 -24.45
CA SER A 1082 -26.50 13.21 -24.06
C SER A 1082 -25.92 12.43 -25.23
N GLN A 1083 -24.72 12.80 -25.65
CA GLN A 1083 -23.95 12.14 -26.70
C GLN A 1083 -22.72 11.43 -26.12
N PHE A 1084 -22.18 10.46 -26.86
CA PHE A 1084 -21.07 9.62 -26.41
C PHE A 1084 -19.96 9.58 -27.46
N ILE A 1085 -18.74 9.88 -27.03
CA ILE A 1085 -17.56 9.99 -27.88
C ILE A 1085 -16.55 8.93 -27.45
N VAL A 1086 -16.17 8.01 -28.33
CA VAL A 1086 -15.13 7.02 -28.06
C VAL A 1086 -13.78 7.65 -28.36
N THR A 1087 -12.88 7.62 -27.37
CA THR A 1087 -11.53 8.19 -27.45
C THR A 1087 -10.46 7.15 -27.17
N PRO A 1088 -9.18 7.39 -27.53
CA PRO A 1088 -8.09 6.50 -27.19
C PRO A 1088 -7.93 6.31 -25.67
N MET A 1089 -7.58 5.10 -25.23
CA MET A 1089 -7.44 4.73 -23.82
C MET A 1089 -6.60 5.74 -23.01
N ARG A 1090 -5.43 6.14 -23.53
CA ARG A 1090 -4.51 7.06 -22.83
C ARG A 1090 -5.13 8.43 -22.50
N ARG A 1091 -6.15 8.87 -23.24
CA ARG A 1091 -6.85 10.14 -22.97
C ARG A 1091 -7.72 10.04 -21.72
N GLY A 1092 -8.45 8.93 -21.58
CA GLY A 1092 -9.44 8.73 -20.52
C GLY A 1092 -9.00 7.85 -19.36
N GLN A 1093 -7.76 7.31 -19.38
CA GLN A 1093 -7.23 6.45 -18.33
C GLN A 1093 -7.18 7.18 -16.98
N GLN A 1094 -7.66 6.51 -15.93
CA GLN A 1094 -7.76 7.06 -14.58
C GLN A 1094 -6.78 6.36 -13.63
N LEU A 1095 -5.99 7.13 -12.88
CA LEU A 1095 -5.07 6.59 -11.87
C LEU A 1095 -5.72 6.59 -10.49
N LYS A 1096 -6.27 5.47 -10.06
CA LYS A 1096 -7.01 5.31 -8.79
C LYS A 1096 -6.13 4.95 -7.60
N GLU A 1097 -5.00 4.28 -7.82
CA GLU A 1097 -4.09 3.81 -6.76
C GLU A 1097 -2.61 3.80 -7.19
N PRO A 1098 -1.66 3.87 -6.24
CA PRO A 1098 -0.23 3.97 -6.57
C PRO A 1098 0.36 2.75 -7.29
N SER A 1099 -0.20 1.55 -7.10
CA SER A 1099 0.19 0.32 -7.81
C SER A 1099 0.06 0.43 -9.33
N GLN A 1100 -0.82 1.31 -9.83
CA GLN A 1100 -1.02 1.52 -11.26
C GLN A 1100 0.11 2.34 -11.93
N LEU A 1101 1.01 2.95 -11.15
CA LEU A 1101 2.01 3.86 -11.67
C LEU A 1101 3.07 3.17 -12.54
N ASP A 1102 3.45 1.93 -12.24
CA ASP A 1102 4.43 1.19 -13.06
C ASP A 1102 3.86 0.87 -14.44
N GLY A 1103 2.66 0.26 -14.45
CA GLY A 1103 1.94 -0.06 -15.67
C GLY A 1103 1.73 1.17 -16.56
N TRP A 1104 1.25 2.28 -15.97
CA TRP A 1104 1.01 3.54 -16.68
C TRP A 1104 2.29 4.23 -17.19
N ASN A 1105 3.43 4.05 -16.52
CA ASN A 1105 4.70 4.57 -17.01
C ASN A 1105 5.23 3.74 -18.18
N ARG A 1106 5.19 2.41 -18.06
CA ARG A 1106 5.71 1.45 -19.05
C ARG A 1106 4.86 1.36 -20.31
N ASP A 1107 3.54 1.55 -20.21
CA ASP A 1107 2.63 1.56 -21.37
C ASP A 1107 2.65 2.89 -22.16
N GLY A 1108 3.50 3.84 -21.74
CA GLY A 1108 3.68 5.15 -22.36
C GLY A 1108 2.65 6.20 -21.95
N GLY A 1109 1.79 5.92 -20.98
CA GLY A 1109 0.82 6.87 -20.44
C GLY A 1109 1.47 8.13 -19.85
N SER A 1110 2.57 7.99 -19.10
CA SER A 1110 3.33 9.14 -18.57
C SER A 1110 3.91 10.03 -19.68
N ALA A 1111 4.53 9.43 -20.70
CA ALA A 1111 5.08 10.14 -21.84
C ALA A 1111 4.00 10.88 -22.65
N TYR A 1112 2.84 10.25 -22.86
CA TYR A 1112 1.68 10.87 -23.47
C TYR A 1112 1.21 12.10 -22.68
N VAL A 1113 1.00 11.97 -21.36
CA VAL A 1113 0.60 13.10 -20.52
C VAL A 1113 1.64 14.21 -20.56
N ASN A 1114 2.94 13.89 -20.51
CA ASN A 1114 4.00 14.87 -20.61
C ASN A 1114 3.95 15.66 -21.93
N SER A 1115 3.60 15.00 -23.04
CA SER A 1115 3.49 15.64 -24.36
C SER A 1115 2.35 16.68 -24.45
N LEU A 1116 1.34 16.57 -23.57
CA LEU A 1116 0.23 17.52 -23.49
C LEU A 1116 0.55 18.75 -22.63
N CYS A 1117 1.64 18.72 -21.87
CA CYS A 1117 1.97 19.74 -20.87
C CYS A 1117 2.98 20.74 -21.40
N LYS A 1118 2.77 22.02 -21.09
CA LYS A 1118 3.81 23.05 -21.11
C LYS A 1118 4.20 23.29 -19.66
N TRP A 1119 5.45 23.01 -19.27
CA TRP A 1119 5.95 23.18 -17.89
C TRP A 1119 6.50 24.59 -17.64
N ASN A 1120 6.54 25.00 -16.36
CA ASN A 1120 7.19 26.25 -15.98
C ASN A 1120 8.69 25.95 -15.80
N GLU A 1121 9.55 26.74 -16.45
CA GLU A 1121 11.01 26.54 -16.44
C GLU A 1121 11.68 27.08 -15.17
N SER A 1122 10.94 27.77 -14.29
CA SER A 1122 11.42 28.23 -12.98
C SER A 1122 11.66 27.09 -11.98
#